data_AF-A0A8C0JEH7-F1
#
_entry.id   AF-A0A8C0JEH7-F1
#
_cell.length_a   1.000
_cell.length_b   1.000
_cell.length_c   1.000
_cell.angle_alpha   90.00
_cell.angle_beta   90.00
_cell.angle_gamma   90.00
#
_symmetry.space_group_name_H-M   'P 1'
#
loop_
_entity.id
_entity.type
_entity.pdbx_description
1 polymer ?
#
loop_
_entity_poly.entity_id
_entity_poly.type
_entity_poly.pdbx_seq_one_letter_code
_entity_poly.pdbx_strand_id
1 'polypeptide(L)'
;MARLRLLLLLLGRWLALGGAFNLDADGPAVYSGSEGSYFGFAVDFFAPDSSSIFLLVGAPKANTTQPDIVEGGQVLKCNWNSNKNCQPVIFDSTGDRNFAPNDPLEFKSHQWFGASVRSKNDKILACAPLYHWRTEVKQEREPVGTCYLHDGSKAVEYAPCRSTIIDADGQGFCQGGFSIDFTKHLSILMGFFPAGQLISDRVAEIVSKYNSKVYSIKYDDQLATRSASAAFDDSYLGYSVAVGEFSGDGIEDFVSGVPRAARTLGMVSIYNGKNMSSLYNFTGEQMAAYFGYSVAATDINGDNYTDLFIGAPLFMERGSDGKLQEVGQVSICLQQASGGFQIIKLNGFEIFARFSSSIAPLGDLDQDGFNDIAVAAPYGGEDKRGVVYIYNGRATGLNAVPSQILEGQWAARTMPPSFGYSLKGATDVDKNGYPDLIVGAFGVDTAVLYRARPVISVNAGLEVNPTILNPEEKICELPDTRVKVSCFNVKFCLTADGKGKLPNTLTFQVELLLDKLKQKGALRRALFLHNKQPGHSKNMTVVKGGTMRCEELQAFLRDESEFRDKLTPITVFMEYRLDYKTAKDSAGLQPILNQFTPANISRQTHILLDCGEDNICKPKLQVAVHSDQKQIYIGDDNPLTLIVDAHNQGEGAYEAELLVIIPPQADFIGVVRNNEALARLSCAFKTENQTRLVVCDLGNPMKAGTKLLAGLRFSVNQQSEMDTSVKFDLQIRSSNLYDNLSPTTSYQADLAILASVEIRGVSSPDHIFLPIANWQPQENPETEEDIGPLVQHIYELRNNGPSAFSKVMLNLQWPYKYNNNTLLYIMQYEIDGPMNCTSDMEINPLKIKISVPKADEKNETIRDEDNRDHHINRREITSIEGDVHTLGCGTAECLKIVCQVGRLERGKSAILYVKSRLWTQTFMNKENQNHSYSLKSSASFNVIEFPYKNLSFEDIHNSTVVTTNITWGIQPQPMPVPVWVIILAVLAGLLLLAVLVFVMYRMGFFKRVRPPQEEQEREQLQPHENGEGTSEA
;
A
#
# COMPACT_ATOMS: atom_id res chain seq x y z
N MET A 1 -12.32 -1.39 -37.42
CA MET A 1 -12.67 -2.07 -36.14
C MET A 1 -12.40 -3.58 -36.17
N ALA A 2 -12.76 -4.34 -37.22
CA ALA A 2 -12.53 -5.80 -37.27
C ALA A 2 -11.03 -6.21 -37.25
N ARG A 3 -10.14 -5.45 -37.89
CA ARG A 3 -8.68 -5.70 -37.84
C ARG A 3 -8.04 -5.39 -36.47
N LEU A 4 -8.61 -4.44 -35.72
CA LEU A 4 -8.13 -4.09 -34.38
C LEU A 4 -8.53 -5.16 -33.35
N ARG A 5 -9.75 -5.73 -33.49
CA ARG A 5 -10.18 -6.91 -32.70
C ARG A 5 -9.34 -8.16 -33.00
N LEU A 6 -8.96 -8.39 -34.26
CA LEU A 6 -8.10 -9.51 -34.62
C LEU A 6 -6.67 -9.34 -34.07
N LEU A 7 -6.15 -8.11 -34.04
CA LEU A 7 -4.84 -7.81 -33.43
C LEU A 7 -4.86 -7.96 -31.91
N LEU A 8 -5.95 -7.55 -31.24
CA LEU A 8 -6.17 -7.76 -29.80
C LEU A 8 -6.36 -9.24 -29.44
N LEU A 9 -7.02 -10.03 -30.28
CA LEU A 9 -7.13 -11.49 -30.12
C LEU A 9 -5.80 -12.22 -30.35
N LEU A 10 -4.93 -11.69 -31.23
CA LEU A 10 -3.58 -12.21 -31.45
C LEU A 10 -2.58 -11.78 -30.36
N LEU A 11 -2.73 -10.57 -29.81
CA LEU A 11 -1.95 -10.08 -28.65
C LEU A 11 -2.39 -10.77 -27.35
N GLY A 12 -3.68 -11.05 -27.16
CA GLY A 12 -4.19 -11.82 -26.02
C GLY A 12 -3.70 -13.27 -26.01
N ARG A 13 -3.49 -13.89 -27.17
CA ARG A 13 -2.89 -15.23 -27.27
C ARG A 13 -1.40 -15.29 -26.98
N TRP A 14 -0.68 -14.17 -27.07
CA TRP A 14 0.76 -14.11 -26.74
C TRP A 14 1.04 -13.75 -25.28
N LEU A 15 0.03 -13.28 -24.54
CA LEU A 15 0.06 -13.16 -23.07
C LEU A 15 -0.41 -14.44 -22.36
N ALA A 16 -0.92 -15.42 -23.10
CA ALA A 16 -1.44 -16.71 -22.60
C ALA A 16 -0.49 -17.89 -22.85
N LEU A 17 0.82 -17.66 -22.74
CA LEU A 17 1.78 -18.71 -22.44
C LEU A 17 2.32 -18.40 -21.05
N GLY A 18 1.50 -18.67 -20.03
CA GLY A 18 1.98 -18.71 -18.65
C GLY A 18 3.13 -19.70 -18.60
N GLY A 19 4.36 -19.19 -18.57
CA GLY A 19 5.53 -20.02 -18.36
C GLY A 19 5.36 -20.70 -17.01
N ALA A 20 5.26 -22.03 -17.00
CA ALA A 20 5.35 -22.78 -15.77
C ALA A 20 6.74 -22.52 -15.19
N PHE A 21 6.83 -21.89 -14.02
CA PHE A 21 8.09 -21.60 -13.33
C PHE A 21 8.79 -22.91 -12.95
N ASN A 22 8.13 -23.72 -12.12
CA ASN A 22 8.58 -25.08 -11.84
C ASN A 22 7.48 -26.04 -11.38
N LEU A 23 6.25 -25.63 -11.07
CA LEU A 23 5.17 -26.60 -10.82
C LEU A 23 4.71 -27.25 -12.13
N ASP A 24 4.61 -28.58 -12.17
CA ASP A 24 4.17 -29.33 -13.34
C ASP A 24 2.64 -29.23 -13.53
N ALA A 25 2.22 -28.41 -14.49
CA ALA A 25 0.82 -28.23 -14.87
C ALA A 25 0.35 -29.20 -15.97
N ASP A 26 1.27 -29.89 -16.66
CA ASP A 26 0.93 -30.78 -17.77
C ASP A 26 0.42 -32.15 -17.27
N GLY A 27 0.96 -32.62 -16.14
CA GLY A 27 0.64 -33.94 -15.58
C GLY A 27 0.29 -33.98 -14.08
N PRO A 28 -0.58 -33.10 -13.55
CA PRO A 28 -0.91 -33.10 -12.13
C PRO A 28 -1.71 -34.34 -11.71
N ALA A 29 -1.58 -34.74 -10.44
CA ALA A 29 -2.37 -35.85 -9.90
C ALA A 29 -3.71 -35.33 -9.37
N VAL A 30 -4.79 -35.68 -10.07
CA VAL A 30 -6.17 -35.32 -9.73
C VAL A 30 -6.84 -36.42 -8.89
N TYR A 31 -7.51 -36.03 -7.82
CA TYR A 31 -8.31 -36.86 -6.91
C TYR A 31 -9.74 -36.33 -6.87
N SER A 32 -10.72 -37.23 -6.80
CA SER A 32 -12.14 -36.85 -6.74
C SER A 32 -12.86 -37.60 -5.64
N GLY A 33 -13.80 -36.93 -4.99
CA GLY A 33 -14.68 -37.50 -3.97
C GLY A 33 -16.09 -37.77 -4.51
N SER A 34 -16.99 -38.10 -3.59
CA SER A 34 -18.42 -38.20 -3.89
C SER A 34 -19.01 -36.84 -4.26
N GLU A 35 -19.90 -36.79 -5.24
CA GLU A 35 -20.57 -35.56 -5.65
C GLU A 35 -21.36 -34.91 -4.50
N GLY A 36 -21.19 -33.60 -4.33
CA GLY A 36 -21.89 -32.81 -3.31
C GLY A 36 -21.30 -32.94 -1.90
N SER A 37 -20.24 -33.75 -1.73
CA SER A 37 -19.58 -33.93 -0.43
C SER A 37 -18.64 -32.79 -0.04
N TYR A 38 -18.38 -31.88 -0.98
CA TYR A 38 -17.39 -30.81 -0.88
C TYR A 38 -15.97 -31.35 -0.68
N PHE A 39 -15.65 -32.44 -1.35
CA PHE A 39 -14.30 -33.00 -1.33
C PHE A 39 -13.29 -31.96 -1.86
N GLY A 40 -12.29 -31.62 -1.04
CA GLY A 40 -11.33 -30.56 -1.35
C GLY A 40 -11.62 -29.24 -0.61
N PHE A 41 -12.58 -29.22 0.31
CA PHE A 41 -12.86 -28.04 1.14
C PHE A 41 -11.68 -27.72 2.06
N ALA A 42 -11.02 -28.74 2.60
CA ALA A 42 -9.76 -28.65 3.33
C ALA A 42 -8.78 -29.68 2.78
N VAL A 43 -7.49 -29.31 2.70
CA VAL A 43 -6.42 -30.19 2.25
C VAL A 43 -5.20 -30.06 3.17
N ASP A 44 -4.51 -31.16 3.41
CA ASP A 44 -3.21 -31.17 4.07
C ASP A 44 -2.36 -32.37 3.59
N PHE A 45 -1.06 -32.34 3.83
CA PHE A 45 -0.21 -33.51 3.69
C PHE A 45 -0.23 -34.35 4.98
N PHE A 46 0.04 -35.65 4.87
CA PHE A 46 0.22 -36.55 5.99
C PHE A 46 1.44 -37.43 5.78
N ALA A 47 2.45 -37.24 6.63
CA ALA A 47 3.73 -37.94 6.59
C ALA A 47 4.00 -38.60 7.96
N PRO A 48 3.37 -39.75 8.26
CA PRO A 48 3.56 -40.46 9.54
C PRO A 48 4.98 -40.99 9.72
N ASP A 49 5.66 -41.30 8.62
CA ASP A 49 7.04 -41.72 8.60
C ASP A 49 7.77 -41.08 7.41
N SER A 50 9.10 -41.16 7.39
CA SER A 50 9.90 -40.62 6.28
C SER A 50 9.70 -41.39 4.98
N SER A 51 8.99 -42.53 4.99
CA SER A 51 8.86 -43.43 3.85
C SER A 51 7.57 -43.23 3.05
N SER A 52 6.47 -42.88 3.73
CA SER A 52 5.12 -42.85 3.18
C SER A 52 4.48 -41.48 3.36
N ILE A 53 4.14 -40.82 2.25
CA ILE A 53 3.45 -39.52 2.24
C ILE A 53 2.09 -39.71 1.58
N PHE A 54 1.06 -39.18 2.22
CA PHE A 54 -0.33 -39.23 1.78
C PHE A 54 -0.90 -37.82 1.72
N LEU A 55 -2.00 -37.67 1.01
CA LEU A 55 -2.80 -36.45 1.02
C LEU A 55 -4.00 -36.68 1.93
N LEU A 56 -4.35 -35.69 2.73
CA LEU A 56 -5.60 -35.64 3.47
C LEU A 56 -6.53 -34.66 2.79
N VAL A 57 -7.76 -35.10 2.57
CA VAL A 57 -8.80 -34.28 1.94
C VAL A 57 -10.06 -34.33 2.78
N GLY A 58 -10.52 -33.17 3.23
CA GLY A 58 -11.78 -32.97 3.92
C GLY A 58 -12.95 -32.97 2.95
N ALA A 59 -14.03 -33.65 3.33
CA ALA A 59 -15.30 -33.71 2.61
C ALA A 59 -16.45 -33.48 3.61
N PRO A 60 -16.70 -32.21 4.01
CA PRO A 60 -17.58 -31.87 5.14
C PRO A 60 -19.06 -32.26 4.96
N LYS A 61 -19.51 -32.50 3.72
CA LYS A 61 -20.88 -32.93 3.42
C LYS A 61 -20.99 -34.39 2.99
N ALA A 62 -19.93 -35.18 3.15
CA ALA A 62 -19.98 -36.60 2.82
C ALA A 62 -21.00 -37.34 3.70
N ASN A 63 -21.74 -38.27 3.10
CA ASN A 63 -22.50 -39.26 3.85
C ASN A 63 -21.56 -40.32 4.40
N THR A 64 -21.82 -40.78 5.62
CA THR A 64 -21.02 -41.76 6.33
C THR A 64 -21.84 -43.01 6.65
N THR A 65 -21.19 -44.03 7.22
CA THR A 65 -21.87 -45.25 7.71
C THR A 65 -22.38 -45.08 9.14
N GLN A 66 -22.35 -43.87 9.70
CA GLN A 66 -22.86 -43.61 11.05
C GLN A 66 -24.39 -43.79 11.06
N PRO A 67 -24.94 -44.52 12.03
CA PRO A 67 -26.38 -44.79 12.09
C PRO A 67 -27.17 -43.51 12.31
N ASP A 68 -28.21 -43.30 11.47
CA ASP A 68 -29.14 -42.16 11.51
C ASP A 68 -28.51 -40.77 11.34
N ILE A 69 -27.29 -40.69 10.76
CA ILE A 69 -26.59 -39.43 10.49
C ILE A 69 -26.60 -39.10 9.00
N VAL A 70 -27.04 -37.90 8.65
CA VAL A 70 -27.05 -37.38 7.27
C VAL A 70 -25.96 -36.32 7.12
N GLU A 71 -25.15 -36.41 6.06
CA GLU A 71 -24.05 -35.48 5.76
C GLU A 71 -23.17 -35.21 7.01
N GLY A 72 -22.80 -36.27 7.73
CA GLY A 72 -21.94 -36.16 8.90
C GLY A 72 -20.55 -35.62 8.59
N GLY A 73 -20.09 -35.77 7.33
CA GLY A 73 -18.76 -35.37 6.87
C GLY A 73 -17.70 -36.41 7.17
N GLN A 74 -16.60 -36.40 6.40
CA GLN A 74 -15.46 -37.30 6.61
C GLN A 74 -14.14 -36.69 6.12
N VAL A 75 -13.04 -37.30 6.52
CA VAL A 75 -11.69 -37.00 5.99
C VAL A 75 -11.15 -38.23 5.28
N LEU A 76 -10.63 -38.05 4.08
CA LEU A 76 -10.09 -39.11 3.25
C LEU A 76 -8.56 -39.01 3.21
N LYS A 77 -7.90 -40.17 3.33
CA LYS A 77 -6.48 -40.35 3.10
C LYS A 77 -6.27 -40.90 1.69
N CYS A 78 -5.59 -40.14 0.85
CA CYS A 78 -5.34 -40.45 -0.55
C CYS A 78 -3.89 -40.88 -0.78
N ASN A 79 -3.72 -41.99 -1.49
CA ASN A 79 -2.40 -42.46 -1.91
C ASN A 79 -1.92 -41.65 -3.10
N TRP A 80 -0.68 -41.14 -3.02
CA TRP A 80 -0.09 -40.44 -4.15
C TRP A 80 0.38 -41.40 -5.26
N ASN A 81 0.84 -42.60 -4.87
CA ASN A 81 1.33 -43.63 -5.81
C ASN A 81 0.20 -44.22 -6.67
N SER A 82 0.35 -44.13 -8.00
CA SER A 82 -0.32 -44.79 -9.14
C SER A 82 -1.85 -45.07 -9.11
N ASN A 83 -2.41 -45.58 -8.01
CA ASN A 83 -3.82 -45.97 -7.89
C ASN A 83 -4.75 -44.85 -7.43
N LYS A 84 -4.26 -43.63 -7.17
CA LYS A 84 -5.03 -42.40 -6.82
C LYS A 84 -6.26 -42.64 -5.93
N ASN A 85 -6.15 -43.62 -5.03
CA ASN A 85 -7.28 -44.12 -4.26
C ASN A 85 -7.35 -43.35 -2.94
N CYS A 86 -8.54 -42.91 -2.57
CA CYS A 86 -8.83 -42.20 -1.34
C CYS A 86 -9.69 -43.07 -0.42
N GLN A 87 -9.23 -43.29 0.80
CA GLN A 87 -9.93 -44.09 1.79
C GLN A 87 -10.33 -43.21 2.99
N PRO A 88 -11.57 -43.34 3.51
CA PRO A 88 -11.97 -42.60 4.69
C PRO A 88 -11.16 -43.03 5.91
N VAL A 89 -10.72 -42.05 6.71
CA VAL A 89 -10.10 -42.30 8.01
C VAL A 89 -11.22 -42.41 9.05
N ILE A 90 -11.23 -43.50 9.81
CA ILE A 90 -12.29 -43.76 10.81
C ILE A 90 -11.93 -43.06 12.12
N PHE A 91 -12.58 -41.92 12.38
CA PHE A 91 -12.47 -41.19 13.65
C PHE A 91 -13.58 -41.57 14.62
N ASP A 92 -14.82 -41.56 14.13
CA ASP A 92 -16.02 -41.96 14.86
C ASP A 92 -16.95 -42.72 13.91
N SER A 93 -17.51 -43.83 14.41
CA SER A 93 -18.47 -44.67 13.68
C SER A 93 -19.84 -44.72 14.38
N THR A 94 -20.00 -43.98 15.47
CA THR A 94 -21.22 -43.92 16.28
C THR A 94 -22.17 -42.83 15.79
N GLY A 95 -23.47 -43.05 15.97
CA GLY A 95 -24.50 -42.02 15.78
C GLY A 95 -24.56 -41.08 16.99
N ASP A 96 -25.71 -40.45 17.20
CA ASP A 96 -25.89 -39.52 18.32
C ASP A 96 -25.94 -40.26 19.68
N ARG A 97 -25.16 -39.80 20.65
CA ARG A 97 -25.32 -40.16 22.07
C ARG A 97 -26.67 -39.63 22.58
N ASN A 98 -27.28 -40.34 23.52
CA ASN A 98 -28.58 -39.98 24.10
C ASN A 98 -28.44 -39.49 25.55
N PHE A 99 -29.13 -38.41 25.90
CA PHE A 99 -29.26 -37.90 27.26
C PHE A 99 -30.27 -38.77 28.04
N ALA A 100 -31.40 -39.05 27.39
CA ALA A 100 -32.44 -39.97 27.85
C ALA A 100 -32.98 -40.76 26.64
N PRO A 101 -33.74 -41.86 26.83
CA PRO A 101 -34.35 -42.58 25.72
C PRO A 101 -35.19 -41.65 24.83
N ASN A 102 -34.92 -41.62 23.51
CA ASN A 102 -35.50 -40.70 22.53
C ASN A 102 -35.18 -39.21 22.73
N ASP A 103 -34.12 -38.88 23.48
CA ASP A 103 -33.65 -37.50 23.70
C ASP A 103 -32.14 -37.42 23.39
N PRO A 104 -31.76 -37.10 22.13
CA PRO A 104 -30.36 -37.02 21.71
C PRO A 104 -29.60 -35.93 22.48
N LEU A 105 -28.41 -36.28 22.97
CA LEU A 105 -27.52 -35.36 23.67
C LEU A 105 -26.67 -34.53 22.69
N GLU A 106 -26.42 -35.07 21.50
CA GLU A 106 -25.65 -34.45 20.44
C GLU A 106 -26.35 -34.64 19.10
N PHE A 107 -25.95 -33.85 18.10
CA PHE A 107 -26.50 -33.95 16.75
C PHE A 107 -25.36 -33.86 15.74
N LYS A 108 -24.99 -35.00 15.16
CA LYS A 108 -23.89 -35.13 14.20
C LYS A 108 -24.32 -34.90 12.75
N SER A 109 -25.62 -34.90 12.45
CA SER A 109 -26.10 -34.62 11.09
C SER A 109 -25.77 -33.18 10.69
N HIS A 110 -25.20 -33.00 9.50
CA HIS A 110 -24.70 -31.72 8.97
C HIS A 110 -23.67 -31.02 9.88
N GLN A 111 -22.90 -31.76 10.67
CA GLN A 111 -21.89 -31.19 11.58
C GLN A 111 -20.65 -30.62 10.86
N TRP A 112 -20.51 -30.85 9.55
CA TRP A 112 -19.38 -30.41 8.73
C TRP A 112 -18.03 -31.03 9.17
N PHE A 113 -18.01 -32.31 9.53
CA PHE A 113 -16.75 -32.98 9.90
C PHE A 113 -15.80 -33.07 8.70
N GLY A 114 -14.58 -32.56 8.87
CA GLY A 114 -13.60 -32.42 7.78
C GLY A 114 -13.62 -31.04 7.11
N ALA A 115 -14.35 -30.06 7.65
CA ALA A 115 -14.27 -28.66 7.21
C ALA A 115 -12.89 -28.04 7.49
N SER A 116 -12.19 -28.52 8.52
CA SER A 116 -10.80 -28.18 8.79
C SER A 116 -10.03 -29.46 9.09
N VAL A 117 -8.83 -29.56 8.52
CA VAL A 117 -7.95 -30.72 8.64
C VAL A 117 -6.51 -30.23 8.77
N ARG A 118 -5.81 -30.73 9.78
CA ARG A 118 -4.37 -30.52 9.96
C ARG A 118 -3.68 -31.81 10.33
N SER A 119 -2.44 -31.97 9.91
CA SER A 119 -1.60 -33.07 10.38
C SER A 119 -0.23 -32.60 10.84
N LYS A 120 0.34 -33.35 11.78
CA LYS A 120 1.72 -33.18 12.21
C LYS A 120 2.28 -34.52 12.64
N ASN A 121 3.37 -34.93 12.01
CA ASN A 121 3.95 -36.27 12.19
C ASN A 121 2.88 -37.36 11.93
N ASP A 122 2.67 -38.26 12.87
CA ASP A 122 1.68 -39.33 12.83
C ASP A 122 0.29 -38.92 13.35
N LYS A 123 0.11 -37.65 13.74
CA LYS A 123 -1.14 -37.11 14.30
C LYS A 123 -1.98 -36.42 13.23
N ILE A 124 -3.28 -36.69 13.22
CA ILE A 124 -4.25 -36.02 12.37
C ILE A 124 -5.34 -35.41 13.24
N LEU A 125 -5.59 -34.12 13.07
CA LEU A 125 -6.70 -33.40 13.68
C LEU A 125 -7.72 -33.02 12.60
N ALA A 126 -8.97 -33.39 12.83
CA ALA A 126 -10.08 -33.02 11.96
C ALA A 126 -11.25 -32.52 12.81
N CYS A 127 -11.95 -31.49 12.33
CA CYS A 127 -13.02 -30.86 13.11
C CYS A 127 -14.35 -30.80 12.37
N ALA A 128 -15.41 -30.69 13.18
CA ALA A 128 -16.80 -30.51 12.83
C ALA A 128 -17.31 -29.20 13.47
N PRO A 129 -17.10 -28.03 12.83
CA PRO A 129 -17.43 -26.75 13.43
C PRO A 129 -18.94 -26.54 13.66
N LEU A 130 -19.80 -27.25 12.91
CA LEU A 130 -21.26 -27.18 13.03
C LEU A 130 -21.83 -28.36 13.84
N TYR A 131 -21.01 -29.06 14.61
CA TYR A 131 -21.48 -30.05 15.57
C TYR A 131 -22.33 -29.37 16.65
N HIS A 132 -23.55 -29.89 16.86
CA HIS A 132 -24.49 -29.34 17.83
C HIS A 132 -24.59 -30.20 19.09
N TRP A 133 -24.83 -29.53 20.22
CA TRP A 133 -24.88 -30.08 21.56
C TRP A 133 -26.16 -29.65 22.27
N ARG A 134 -26.79 -30.57 23.00
CA ARG A 134 -28.05 -30.29 23.72
C ARG A 134 -27.87 -29.53 25.03
N THR A 135 -26.70 -29.63 25.66
CA THR A 135 -26.45 -29.35 27.09
C THR A 135 -27.05 -30.40 28.03
N GLU A 136 -26.43 -30.55 29.20
CA GLU A 136 -26.88 -31.46 30.27
C GLU A 136 -27.93 -30.80 31.18
N VAL A 137 -28.14 -29.48 31.06
CA VAL A 137 -28.99 -28.69 31.96
C VAL A 137 -30.37 -28.44 31.37
N LYS A 138 -30.44 -28.09 30.08
CA LYS A 138 -31.67 -27.75 29.37
C LYS A 138 -31.66 -28.38 27.97
N GLN A 139 -32.81 -28.43 27.32
CA GLN A 139 -32.89 -28.93 25.94
C GLN A 139 -32.59 -27.80 24.97
N GLU A 140 -31.34 -27.71 24.52
CA GLU A 140 -30.89 -26.73 23.54
C GLU A 140 -30.36 -27.43 22.28
N ARG A 141 -29.89 -26.64 21.31
CA ARG A 141 -29.14 -27.13 20.16
C ARG A 141 -28.04 -26.13 19.82
N GLU A 142 -27.00 -26.16 20.63
CA GLU A 142 -25.88 -25.22 20.62
C GLU A 142 -24.75 -25.71 19.69
N PRO A 143 -24.32 -24.94 18.67
CA PRO A 143 -23.24 -25.33 17.77
C PRO A 143 -21.88 -25.11 18.43
N VAL A 144 -21.56 -25.92 19.45
CA VAL A 144 -20.29 -25.82 20.20
C VAL A 144 -19.07 -26.21 19.37
N GLY A 145 -19.26 -27.03 18.33
CA GLY A 145 -18.18 -27.63 17.55
C GLY A 145 -17.42 -28.73 18.29
N THR A 146 -16.78 -29.63 17.54
CA THR A 146 -15.95 -30.72 18.09
C THR A 146 -14.83 -31.10 17.13
N CYS A 147 -13.74 -31.66 17.65
CA CYS A 147 -12.65 -32.20 16.85
C CYS A 147 -12.28 -33.60 17.28
N TYR A 148 -11.71 -34.36 16.36
CA TYR A 148 -11.16 -35.68 16.61
C TYR A 148 -9.67 -35.68 16.28
N LEU A 149 -8.86 -36.08 17.26
CA LEU A 149 -7.44 -36.25 17.14
C LEU A 149 -7.13 -37.74 17.01
N HIS A 150 -6.55 -38.13 15.88
CA HIS A 150 -6.11 -39.49 15.62
C HIS A 150 -4.60 -39.62 15.90
N ASP A 151 -4.24 -40.47 16.86
CA ASP A 151 -2.85 -40.67 17.31
C ASP A 151 -2.09 -41.74 16.50
N GLY A 152 -2.76 -42.43 15.58
CA GLY A 152 -2.20 -43.53 14.78
C GLY A 152 -2.78 -44.89 15.16
N SER A 153 -3.19 -45.06 16.43
CA SER A 153 -3.87 -46.28 16.93
C SER A 153 -5.28 -46.04 17.45
N LYS A 154 -5.57 -44.82 17.94
CA LYS A 154 -6.85 -44.45 18.56
C LYS A 154 -7.22 -43.02 18.19
N ALA A 155 -8.51 -42.76 18.03
CA ALA A 155 -9.08 -41.42 17.93
C ALA A 155 -9.60 -40.97 19.31
N VAL A 156 -9.31 -39.73 19.68
CA VAL A 156 -9.84 -39.06 20.88
C VAL A 156 -10.62 -37.83 20.48
N GLU A 157 -11.73 -37.56 21.18
CA GLU A 157 -12.56 -36.38 20.96
C GLU A 157 -11.98 -35.21 21.76
N TYR A 158 -11.73 -34.09 21.09
CA TYR A 158 -11.28 -32.81 21.66
C TYR A 158 -12.32 -31.73 21.35
N ALA A 159 -13.09 -31.37 22.37
CA ALA A 159 -14.20 -30.40 22.27
C ALA A 159 -14.11 -29.37 23.41
N PRO A 160 -13.14 -28.44 23.38
CA PRO A 160 -12.88 -27.53 24.50
C PRO A 160 -14.04 -26.57 24.80
N CYS A 161 -14.84 -26.23 23.80
CA CYS A 161 -16.03 -25.38 23.97
C CYS A 161 -17.27 -26.11 24.45
N ARG A 162 -17.26 -27.45 24.44
CA ARG A 162 -18.31 -28.23 25.11
C ARG A 162 -18.00 -28.25 26.60
N SER A 163 -18.40 -27.17 27.28
CA SER A 163 -18.12 -26.93 28.69
C SER A 163 -19.40 -26.68 29.50
N THR A 164 -19.25 -26.34 30.77
CA THR A 164 -20.36 -25.91 31.63
C THR A 164 -20.78 -24.46 31.38
N ILE A 165 -20.00 -23.71 30.60
CA ILE A 165 -20.28 -22.32 30.22
C ILE A 165 -21.06 -22.37 28.90
N ILE A 166 -22.37 -22.59 29.02
CA ILE A 166 -23.30 -22.79 27.91
C ILE A 166 -23.82 -21.44 27.37
N ASP A 167 -24.77 -21.46 26.45
CA ASP A 167 -25.41 -20.27 25.86
C ASP A 167 -24.49 -19.35 25.03
N ALA A 168 -25.07 -18.32 24.43
CA ALA A 168 -24.38 -17.40 23.51
C ALA A 168 -23.46 -16.40 24.23
N ASP A 169 -23.77 -16.05 25.49
CA ASP A 169 -22.89 -15.29 26.38
C ASP A 169 -21.69 -16.12 26.87
N GLY A 170 -21.77 -17.44 26.72
CA GLY A 170 -20.74 -18.41 27.02
C GLY A 170 -20.07 -19.02 25.77
N GLN A 171 -19.93 -20.34 25.78
CA GLN A 171 -19.28 -21.12 24.72
C GLN A 171 -20.26 -21.97 23.89
N GLY A 172 -21.57 -21.81 24.08
CA GLY A 172 -22.60 -22.60 23.37
C GLY A 172 -22.52 -22.44 21.84
N PHE A 173 -22.25 -21.21 21.37
CA PHE A 173 -22.14 -20.90 19.94
C PHE A 173 -20.69 -20.78 19.49
N CYS A 174 -19.78 -21.53 20.09
CA CYS A 174 -18.35 -21.39 19.86
C CYS A 174 -17.87 -21.89 18.47
N GLN A 175 -18.54 -22.89 17.89
CA GLN A 175 -18.13 -23.57 16.65
C GLN A 175 -16.65 -24.00 16.63
N GLY A 176 -16.24 -24.66 17.72
CA GLY A 176 -14.91 -25.24 17.91
C GLY A 176 -14.36 -25.97 16.70
N GLY A 177 -13.18 -25.53 16.26
CA GLY A 177 -12.47 -26.13 15.14
C GLY A 177 -12.75 -25.51 13.78
N PHE A 178 -13.35 -24.32 13.72
CA PHE A 178 -13.51 -23.57 12.47
C PHE A 178 -12.17 -23.37 11.76
N SER A 179 -11.14 -22.98 12.52
CA SER A 179 -9.76 -22.94 12.07
C SER A 179 -8.86 -23.58 13.12
N ILE A 180 -7.82 -24.29 12.66
CA ILE A 180 -6.91 -25.07 13.51
C ILE A 180 -5.49 -25.03 12.95
N ASP A 181 -4.50 -25.11 13.85
CA ASP A 181 -3.10 -25.31 13.48
C ASP A 181 -2.29 -26.03 14.57
N PHE A 182 -1.11 -26.54 14.22
CA PHE A 182 -0.18 -27.18 15.16
C PHE A 182 1.10 -26.37 15.35
N THR A 183 1.45 -26.08 16.61
CA THR A 183 2.77 -25.51 16.95
C THR A 183 3.88 -26.56 16.84
N LYS A 184 5.14 -26.12 16.69
CA LYS A 184 6.36 -26.97 16.71
C LYS A 184 6.43 -27.89 17.92
N HIS A 185 5.93 -27.45 19.08
CA HIS A 185 5.92 -28.22 20.33
C HIS A 185 4.69 -29.13 20.52
N LEU A 186 3.94 -29.41 19.44
CA LEU A 186 2.75 -30.26 19.45
C LEU A 186 1.64 -29.75 20.38
N SER A 187 1.41 -28.43 20.38
CA SER A 187 0.16 -27.85 20.87
C SER A 187 -0.79 -27.62 19.70
N ILE A 188 -2.09 -27.77 19.95
CA ILE A 188 -3.15 -27.47 18.99
C ILE A 188 -3.66 -26.07 19.28
N LEU A 189 -3.57 -25.17 18.31
CA LEU A 189 -4.25 -23.88 18.33
C LEU A 189 -5.62 -24.03 17.65
N MET A 190 -6.66 -23.51 18.28
CA MET A 190 -8.02 -23.57 17.78
C MET A 190 -8.69 -22.19 17.83
N GLY A 191 -9.30 -21.81 16.70
CA GLY A 191 -10.11 -20.60 16.55
C GLY A 191 -11.61 -20.87 16.64
N PHE A 192 -12.33 -19.89 17.18
CA PHE A 192 -13.76 -19.98 17.50
C PHE A 192 -14.58 -18.89 16.83
N PHE A 193 -15.83 -19.18 16.49
CA PHE A 193 -16.76 -18.26 15.84
C PHE A 193 -18.18 -18.57 16.29
N PRO A 194 -19.08 -17.59 16.53
CA PRO A 194 -18.91 -16.15 16.51
C PRO A 194 -18.56 -15.52 17.87
N ALA A 195 -18.59 -16.32 18.95
CA ALA A 195 -18.31 -15.88 20.33
C ALA A 195 -16.86 -15.38 20.55
N GLY A 196 -15.93 -15.70 19.63
CA GLY A 196 -14.62 -15.06 19.51
C GLY A 196 -13.64 -15.40 20.64
N GLN A 197 -13.01 -16.57 20.57
CA GLN A 197 -11.98 -17.00 21.51
C GLN A 197 -10.84 -17.72 20.75
N LEU A 198 -9.67 -17.83 21.38
CA LEU A 198 -8.59 -18.75 20.97
C LEU A 198 -8.30 -19.67 22.14
N ILE A 199 -8.12 -20.96 21.88
CA ILE A 199 -7.67 -21.95 22.86
C ILE A 199 -6.47 -22.70 22.30
N SER A 200 -5.50 -22.98 23.16
CA SER A 200 -4.35 -23.82 22.87
C SER A 200 -4.12 -24.83 23.98
N ASP A 201 -4.02 -26.10 23.60
CA ASP A 201 -3.80 -27.24 24.50
C ASP A 201 -2.71 -28.17 23.93
N ARG A 202 -1.95 -28.83 24.82
CA ARG A 202 -0.92 -29.79 24.42
C ARG A 202 -1.54 -31.12 24.00
N VAL A 203 -1.06 -31.68 22.88
CA VAL A 203 -1.52 -33.00 22.38
C VAL A 203 -1.41 -34.11 23.43
N ALA A 204 -0.29 -34.16 24.16
CA ALA A 204 -0.07 -35.17 25.19
C ALA A 204 -1.11 -35.09 26.33
N GLU A 205 -1.56 -33.89 26.65
CA GLU A 205 -2.58 -33.68 27.68
C GLU A 205 -3.96 -34.12 27.19
N ILE A 206 -4.33 -33.76 25.96
CA ILE A 206 -5.59 -34.16 25.32
C ILE A 206 -5.74 -35.68 25.33
N VAL A 207 -4.70 -36.40 24.93
CA VAL A 207 -4.72 -37.86 24.86
C VAL A 207 -4.77 -38.50 26.26
N SER A 208 -3.99 -37.97 27.22
CA SER A 208 -3.90 -38.56 28.57
C SER A 208 -5.16 -38.36 29.42
N LYS A 209 -5.83 -37.21 29.27
CA LYS A 209 -7.06 -36.89 30.02
C LYS A 209 -8.35 -37.35 29.35
N TYR A 210 -8.28 -37.82 28.10
CA TYR A 210 -9.47 -38.23 27.37
C TYR A 210 -10.25 -39.35 28.09
N ASN A 211 -11.53 -39.09 28.36
CA ASN A 211 -12.46 -40.06 28.94
C ASN A 211 -13.80 -39.98 28.22
N SER A 212 -14.21 -41.08 27.57
CA SER A 212 -15.45 -41.13 26.79
C SER A 212 -16.73 -40.96 27.61
N LYS A 213 -16.66 -41.04 28.94
CA LYS A 213 -17.79 -40.83 29.87
C LYS A 213 -17.89 -39.38 30.36
N VAL A 214 -16.90 -38.54 30.08
CA VAL A 214 -16.86 -37.15 30.53
C VAL A 214 -16.98 -36.26 29.31
N TYR A 215 -18.08 -35.53 29.19
CA TYR A 215 -18.33 -34.68 28.03
C TYR A 215 -17.57 -33.35 28.08
N SER A 216 -17.37 -32.81 29.28
CA SER A 216 -16.71 -31.52 29.55
C SER A 216 -15.37 -31.75 30.28
N ILE A 217 -14.30 -31.99 29.52
CA ILE A 217 -12.95 -32.27 30.04
C ILE A 217 -12.21 -30.94 30.29
N LYS A 218 -11.53 -30.83 31.44
CA LYS A 218 -10.66 -29.69 31.76
C LYS A 218 -9.18 -30.06 31.62
N TYR A 219 -8.45 -29.24 30.89
CA TYR A 219 -7.01 -29.33 30.71
C TYR A 219 -6.32 -28.32 31.64
N ASP A 220 -5.20 -28.70 32.26
CA ASP A 220 -4.48 -27.96 33.31
C ASP A 220 -3.62 -26.85 32.69
N ASP A 221 -2.97 -27.13 31.55
CA ASP A 221 -2.07 -26.18 30.86
C ASP A 221 -2.79 -25.39 29.74
N GLN A 222 -4.13 -25.32 29.77
CA GLN A 222 -4.92 -24.66 28.73
C GLN A 222 -4.63 -23.16 28.68
N LEU A 223 -4.23 -22.68 27.50
CA LEU A 223 -4.14 -21.26 27.20
C LEU A 223 -5.40 -20.83 26.48
N ALA A 224 -6.08 -19.79 26.96
CA ALA A 224 -7.29 -19.28 26.35
C ALA A 224 -7.39 -17.76 26.42
N THR A 225 -7.90 -17.12 25.37
CA THR A 225 -8.33 -15.72 25.47
C THR A 225 -9.57 -15.60 26.37
N ARG A 226 -9.78 -14.42 26.96
CA ARG A 226 -10.89 -14.17 27.91
C ARG A 226 -11.99 -13.36 27.22
N SER A 227 -13.20 -13.44 27.77
CA SER A 227 -14.32 -12.57 27.35
C SER A 227 -13.92 -11.10 27.44
N ALA A 228 -14.27 -10.34 26.41
CA ALA A 228 -14.07 -8.89 26.35
C ALA A 228 -15.40 -8.17 26.62
N SER A 229 -15.40 -6.84 26.47
CA SER A 229 -16.64 -6.05 26.52
C SER A 229 -17.48 -6.27 25.25
N ALA A 230 -18.79 -6.00 25.34
CA ALA A 230 -19.73 -6.14 24.24
C ALA A 230 -19.39 -5.33 22.97
N ALA A 231 -18.48 -4.34 23.09
CA ALA A 231 -17.96 -3.59 21.93
C ALA A 231 -17.16 -4.47 20.95
N PHE A 232 -16.72 -5.64 21.39
CA PHE A 232 -15.97 -6.62 20.59
C PHE A 232 -16.84 -7.79 20.12
N ASP A 233 -18.14 -7.79 20.42
CA ASP A 233 -19.07 -8.80 19.92
C ASP A 233 -19.09 -8.80 18.39
N ASP A 234 -19.44 -9.94 17.80
CA ASP A 234 -19.48 -10.16 16.34
C ASP A 234 -18.15 -9.90 15.60
N SER A 235 -17.01 -9.85 16.30
CA SER A 235 -15.71 -9.58 15.68
C SER A 235 -15.11 -10.80 14.95
N TYR A 236 -15.51 -12.01 15.35
CA TYR A 236 -15.08 -13.28 14.75
C TYR A 236 -13.60 -13.63 14.98
N LEU A 237 -13.10 -13.43 16.20
CA LEU A 237 -11.73 -13.83 16.59
C LEU A 237 -11.54 -15.34 16.47
N GLY A 238 -10.63 -15.79 15.61
CA GLY A 238 -10.40 -17.21 15.35
C GLY A 238 -11.01 -17.68 14.03
N TYR A 239 -11.44 -16.76 13.17
CA TYR A 239 -11.90 -17.07 11.82
C TYR A 239 -10.79 -17.76 11.00
N SER A 240 -9.56 -17.29 11.13
CA SER A 240 -8.37 -17.91 10.56
C SER A 240 -7.25 -17.91 11.58
N VAL A 241 -6.38 -18.92 11.56
CA VAL A 241 -5.25 -19.04 12.48
C VAL A 241 -3.98 -19.45 11.74
N ALA A 242 -2.84 -18.99 12.26
CA ALA A 242 -1.51 -19.42 11.88
C ALA A 242 -0.58 -19.36 13.12
N VAL A 243 0.58 -19.99 13.02
CA VAL A 243 1.60 -19.98 14.09
C VAL A 243 2.94 -19.52 13.55
N GLY A 244 3.70 -18.77 14.36
CA GLY A 244 4.98 -18.20 13.95
C GLY A 244 5.71 -17.54 15.11
N GLU A 245 7.01 -17.28 15.01
CA GLU A 245 7.77 -16.64 16.08
C GLU A 245 7.75 -15.11 15.91
N PHE A 246 7.18 -14.37 16.85
CA PHE A 246 7.11 -12.91 16.80
C PHE A 246 7.66 -12.21 18.06
N SER A 247 7.83 -12.94 19.15
CA SER A 247 8.26 -12.40 20.45
C SER A 247 9.78 -12.45 20.68
N GLY A 248 10.50 -13.31 19.96
CA GLY A 248 11.93 -13.56 20.11
C GLY A 248 12.28 -14.56 21.22
N ASP A 249 11.30 -15.30 21.75
CA ASP A 249 11.51 -16.27 22.84
C ASP A 249 11.70 -17.73 22.36
N GLY A 250 11.55 -17.96 21.05
CA GLY A 250 11.75 -19.25 20.40
C GLY A 250 10.54 -20.19 20.52
N ILE A 251 9.43 -19.72 21.08
CA ILE A 251 8.14 -20.41 21.13
C ILE A 251 7.21 -19.74 20.10
N GLU A 252 6.66 -20.56 19.19
CA GLU A 252 5.69 -20.05 18.22
C GLU A 252 4.47 -19.40 18.91
N ASP A 253 4.24 -18.15 18.55
CA ASP A 253 3.12 -17.31 18.91
C ASP A 253 1.91 -17.59 18.00
N PHE A 254 0.74 -17.13 18.45
CA PHE A 254 -0.54 -17.40 17.81
C PHE A 254 -1.01 -16.19 17.01
N VAL A 255 -1.25 -16.38 15.72
CA VAL A 255 -1.84 -15.37 14.84
C VAL A 255 -3.30 -15.71 14.62
N SER A 256 -4.19 -14.72 14.71
CA SER A 256 -5.61 -14.92 14.48
C SER A 256 -6.25 -13.78 13.70
N GLY A 257 -7.00 -14.14 12.67
CA GLY A 257 -7.84 -13.23 11.90
C GLY A 257 -9.16 -12.93 12.60
N VAL A 258 -9.55 -11.66 12.55
CA VAL A 258 -10.72 -11.07 13.21
C VAL A 258 -11.47 -10.18 12.20
N PRO A 259 -12.05 -10.76 11.14
CA PRO A 259 -12.47 -10.02 9.94
C PRO A 259 -13.59 -9.00 10.14
N ARG A 260 -14.33 -9.06 11.25
CA ARG A 260 -15.41 -8.12 11.56
C ARG A 260 -15.06 -7.11 12.66
N ALA A 261 -13.87 -7.19 13.25
CA ALA A 261 -13.40 -6.24 14.24
C ALA A 261 -13.38 -4.79 13.72
N ALA A 262 -13.36 -3.84 14.67
CA ALA A 262 -13.26 -2.41 14.41
C ALA A 262 -14.33 -1.91 13.40
N ARG A 263 -15.59 -2.32 13.60
CA ARG A 263 -16.73 -2.02 12.71
C ARG A 263 -16.49 -2.55 11.29
N THR A 264 -16.12 -3.82 11.15
CA THR A 264 -15.86 -4.49 9.87
C THR A 264 -14.67 -3.97 9.05
N LEU A 265 -13.81 -3.13 9.62
CA LEU A 265 -12.48 -2.88 9.05
C LEU A 265 -11.66 -4.18 8.99
N GLY A 266 -11.88 -5.06 9.96
CA GLY A 266 -11.16 -6.31 10.13
C GLY A 266 -9.82 -6.08 10.83
N MET A 267 -9.41 -7.06 11.64
CA MET A 267 -8.14 -7.05 12.35
C MET A 267 -7.43 -8.39 12.26
N VAL A 268 -6.13 -8.39 12.51
CA VAL A 268 -5.35 -9.59 12.82
C VAL A 268 -4.59 -9.33 14.12
N SER A 269 -4.72 -10.25 15.07
CA SER A 269 -4.09 -10.15 16.39
C SER A 269 -3.07 -11.26 16.58
N ILE A 270 -1.90 -10.89 17.11
CA ILE A 270 -0.83 -11.83 17.49
C ILE A 270 -0.82 -11.94 19.02
N TYR A 271 -0.86 -13.16 19.53
CA TYR A 271 -0.82 -13.50 20.95
C TYR A 271 0.42 -14.33 21.26
N ASN A 272 1.05 -14.07 22.40
CA ASN A 272 2.24 -14.80 22.81
C ASN A 272 1.93 -16.28 23.09
N GLY A 273 2.72 -17.18 22.53
CA GLY A 273 2.51 -18.63 22.58
C GLY A 273 2.63 -19.26 23.96
N LYS A 274 3.26 -18.56 24.92
CA LYS A 274 3.52 -19.02 26.29
C LYS A 274 2.42 -18.64 27.27
N ASN A 275 1.76 -17.49 27.09
CA ASN A 275 0.85 -16.93 28.09
C ASN A 275 -0.43 -16.28 27.51
N MET A 276 -0.64 -16.30 26.19
CA MET A 276 -1.78 -15.69 25.50
C MET A 276 -1.87 -14.14 25.65
N SER A 277 -0.76 -13.46 25.95
CA SER A 277 -0.74 -11.98 25.99
C SER A 277 -0.72 -11.37 24.58
N SER A 278 -1.49 -10.31 24.33
CA SER A 278 -1.47 -9.61 23.04
C SER A 278 -0.09 -8.98 22.76
N LEU A 279 0.48 -9.25 21.59
CA LEU A 279 1.76 -8.69 21.13
C LEU A 279 1.54 -7.57 20.12
N TYR A 280 0.88 -7.87 19.00
CA TYR A 280 0.69 -6.96 17.88
C TYR A 280 -0.75 -7.04 17.35
N ASN A 281 -1.25 -5.93 16.82
CA ASN A 281 -2.54 -5.85 16.15
C ASN A 281 -2.38 -5.13 14.82
N PHE A 282 -2.96 -5.71 13.78
CA PHE A 282 -3.07 -5.11 12.45
C PHE A 282 -4.53 -4.80 12.18
N THR A 283 -4.82 -3.64 11.60
CA THR A 283 -6.18 -3.21 11.28
C THR A 283 -6.28 -2.96 9.78
N GLY A 284 -7.34 -3.47 9.15
CA GLY A 284 -7.63 -3.23 7.75
C GLY A 284 -7.99 -1.76 7.48
N GLU A 285 -7.77 -1.32 6.24
CA GLU A 285 -8.00 0.08 5.85
C GLU A 285 -9.39 0.32 5.25
N GLN A 286 -10.10 -0.73 4.86
CA GLN A 286 -11.38 -0.66 4.18
C GLN A 286 -12.42 -1.56 4.86
N MET A 287 -13.55 -0.98 5.24
CA MET A 287 -14.66 -1.71 5.84
C MET A 287 -15.22 -2.75 4.86
N ALA A 288 -15.68 -3.88 5.38
CA ALA A 288 -16.24 -5.01 4.63
C ALA A 288 -15.28 -5.72 3.65
N ALA A 289 -13.99 -5.34 3.61
CA ALA A 289 -12.97 -6.04 2.82
C ALA A 289 -12.62 -7.44 3.38
N TYR A 290 -13.10 -7.75 4.60
CA TYR A 290 -12.88 -9.02 5.29
C TYR A 290 -11.40 -9.28 5.63
N PHE A 291 -10.68 -8.22 6.02
CA PHE A 291 -9.28 -8.27 6.39
C PHE A 291 -9.03 -9.23 7.57
N GLY A 292 -8.25 -10.28 7.35
CA GLY A 292 -8.09 -11.39 8.29
C GLY A 292 -8.90 -12.65 7.90
N TYR A 293 -9.46 -12.71 6.69
CA TYR A 293 -10.11 -13.92 6.16
C TYR A 293 -9.15 -15.10 6.11
N SER A 294 -7.93 -14.87 5.65
CA SER A 294 -6.84 -15.84 5.62
C SER A 294 -5.59 -15.22 6.25
N VAL A 295 -4.82 -16.03 6.97
CA VAL A 295 -3.53 -15.65 7.54
C VAL A 295 -2.52 -16.75 7.25
N ALA A 296 -1.27 -16.37 7.00
CA ALA A 296 -0.16 -17.30 6.84
C ALA A 296 1.12 -16.68 7.43
N ALA A 297 2.03 -17.53 7.92
CA ALA A 297 3.27 -17.11 8.55
C ALA A 297 4.44 -17.92 7.97
N THR A 298 5.45 -17.24 7.42
CA THR A 298 6.67 -17.85 6.85
C THR A 298 7.75 -16.79 6.65
N ASP A 299 9.03 -17.18 6.75
CA ASP A 299 10.18 -16.31 6.46
C ASP A 299 10.35 -16.19 4.93
N ILE A 300 9.96 -15.06 4.33
CA ILE A 300 9.95 -14.90 2.86
C ILE A 300 11.24 -14.26 2.33
N ASN A 301 12.01 -13.59 3.19
CA ASN A 301 13.22 -12.85 2.82
C ASN A 301 14.52 -13.53 3.28
N GLY A 302 14.43 -14.69 3.94
CA GLY A 302 15.56 -15.52 4.34
C GLY A 302 16.39 -14.93 5.47
N ASP A 303 15.79 -14.10 6.33
CA ASP A 303 16.49 -13.46 7.45
C ASP A 303 16.29 -14.17 8.81
N ASN A 304 15.58 -15.30 8.82
CA ASN A 304 15.14 -16.09 9.97
C ASN A 304 14.07 -15.45 10.87
N TYR A 305 13.47 -14.33 10.45
CA TYR A 305 12.27 -13.78 11.10
C TYR A 305 11.01 -14.27 10.39
N THR A 306 9.93 -14.44 11.15
CA THR A 306 8.68 -14.94 10.56
C THR A 306 7.90 -13.76 10.01
N ASP A 307 7.62 -13.75 8.70
CA ASP A 307 6.78 -12.73 8.10
C ASP A 307 5.31 -13.15 8.12
N LEU A 308 4.43 -12.15 8.22
CA LEU A 308 2.99 -12.36 8.29
C LEU A 308 2.30 -11.93 6.99
N PHE A 309 1.41 -12.77 6.50
CA PHE A 309 0.57 -12.52 5.33
C PHE A 309 -0.90 -12.48 5.74
N ILE A 310 -1.62 -11.44 5.33
CA ILE A 310 -3.02 -11.22 5.70
C ILE A 310 -3.86 -11.03 4.44
N GLY A 311 -4.88 -11.86 4.27
CA GLY A 311 -5.84 -11.75 3.17
C GLY A 311 -7.05 -10.87 3.49
N ALA A 312 -7.40 -10.00 2.54
CA ALA A 312 -8.64 -9.24 2.47
C ALA A 312 -9.31 -9.48 1.10
N PRO A 313 -10.00 -10.61 0.90
CA PRO A 313 -10.46 -11.05 -0.41
C PRO A 313 -11.54 -10.16 -1.04
N LEU A 314 -12.23 -9.33 -0.25
CA LEU A 314 -13.28 -8.43 -0.72
C LEU A 314 -12.79 -6.98 -0.84
N PHE A 315 -11.48 -6.75 -0.78
CA PHE A 315 -10.90 -5.42 -0.92
C PHE A 315 -11.21 -4.82 -2.29
N MET A 316 -11.63 -3.55 -2.29
CA MET A 316 -11.90 -2.77 -3.49
C MET A 316 -10.81 -1.75 -3.75
N GLU A 317 -10.20 -1.83 -4.93
CA GLU A 317 -9.27 -0.83 -5.45
C GLU A 317 -10.02 0.19 -6.31
N ARG A 318 -9.47 1.40 -6.46
CA ARG A 318 -9.92 2.35 -7.48
C ARG A 318 -9.27 1.99 -8.82
N GLY A 319 -10.08 1.49 -9.75
CA GLY A 319 -9.64 1.22 -11.12
C GLY A 319 -9.20 2.48 -11.86
N SER A 320 -8.70 2.33 -13.09
CA SER A 320 -8.28 3.45 -13.93
C SER A 320 -9.40 4.45 -14.26
N ASP A 321 -10.66 4.02 -14.14
CA ASP A 321 -11.86 4.84 -14.29
C ASP A 321 -12.27 5.58 -12.99
N GLY A 322 -11.50 5.39 -11.91
CA GLY A 322 -11.72 5.97 -10.59
C GLY A 322 -12.80 5.29 -9.76
N LYS A 323 -13.45 4.22 -10.27
CA LYS A 323 -14.50 3.47 -9.57
C LYS A 323 -13.93 2.37 -8.70
N LEU A 324 -14.67 2.03 -7.64
CA LEU A 324 -14.34 0.91 -6.78
C LEU A 324 -14.59 -0.42 -7.50
N GLN A 325 -13.60 -1.30 -7.48
CA GLN A 325 -13.61 -2.63 -8.09
C GLN A 325 -13.09 -3.64 -7.06
N GLU A 326 -13.91 -4.62 -6.68
CA GLU A 326 -13.51 -5.70 -5.76
C GLU A 326 -12.47 -6.57 -6.45
N VAL A 327 -11.21 -6.50 -6.02
CA VAL A 327 -10.10 -7.28 -6.59
C VAL A 327 -9.45 -8.20 -5.55
N GLY A 328 -9.61 -7.90 -4.27
CA GLY A 328 -8.90 -8.56 -3.18
C GLY A 328 -7.49 -8.02 -2.99
N GLN A 329 -6.97 -8.14 -1.77
CA GLN A 329 -5.63 -7.66 -1.38
C GLN A 329 -4.97 -8.62 -0.40
N VAL A 330 -3.64 -8.69 -0.46
CA VAL A 330 -2.77 -9.29 0.57
C VAL A 330 -1.93 -8.18 1.19
N SER A 331 -1.90 -8.11 2.51
CA SER A 331 -0.89 -7.35 3.25
C SER A 331 0.24 -8.28 3.66
N ILE A 332 1.46 -7.90 3.32
CA ILE A 332 2.72 -8.62 3.60
C ILE A 332 3.46 -7.81 4.66
N CYS A 333 3.58 -8.36 5.86
CA CYS A 333 4.19 -7.71 7.01
C CYS A 333 5.54 -8.39 7.29
N LEU A 334 6.62 -7.80 6.75
CA LEU A 334 7.98 -8.28 6.94
C LEU A 334 8.46 -7.93 8.35
N GLN A 335 8.79 -8.93 9.16
CA GLN A 335 9.26 -8.70 10.52
C GLN A 335 10.69 -8.12 10.48
N GLN A 336 10.99 -7.17 11.37
CA GLN A 336 12.30 -6.52 11.43
C GLN A 336 13.02 -6.84 12.73
N ALA A 337 14.34 -7.03 12.67
CA ALA A 337 15.19 -7.29 13.84
C ALA A 337 15.14 -6.17 14.89
N SER A 338 14.87 -4.93 14.48
CA SER A 338 14.71 -3.77 15.39
C SER A 338 13.41 -3.79 16.19
N GLY A 339 12.52 -4.76 15.93
CA GLY A 339 11.13 -4.76 16.35
C GLY A 339 10.24 -4.00 15.34
N GLY A 340 8.98 -4.45 15.23
CA GLY A 340 8.01 -3.90 14.28
C GLY A 340 7.99 -4.62 12.93
N PHE A 341 7.21 -4.09 12.00
CA PHE A 341 6.95 -4.68 10.68
C PHE A 341 7.07 -3.66 9.56
N GLN A 342 7.68 -4.05 8.46
CA GLN A 342 7.59 -3.34 7.18
C GLN A 342 6.40 -3.90 6.39
N ILE A 343 5.43 -3.06 6.06
CA ILE A 343 4.19 -3.50 5.42
C ILE A 343 4.22 -3.17 3.91
N ILE A 344 3.97 -4.19 3.09
CA ILE A 344 3.83 -4.12 1.64
C ILE A 344 2.43 -4.63 1.29
N LYS A 345 1.80 -4.09 0.25
CA LYS A 345 0.47 -4.51 -0.22
C LYS A 345 0.55 -5.07 -1.63
N LEU A 346 -0.26 -6.09 -1.87
CA LEU A 346 -0.38 -6.76 -3.16
C LEU A 346 -1.85 -6.90 -3.52
N ASN A 347 -2.28 -6.29 -4.62
CA ASN A 347 -3.67 -6.32 -5.07
C ASN A 347 -3.89 -7.46 -6.07
N GLY A 348 -5.12 -7.96 -6.13
CA GLY A 348 -5.55 -8.91 -7.15
C GLY A 348 -5.68 -8.29 -8.54
N PHE A 349 -5.65 -9.14 -9.57
CA PHE A 349 -5.67 -8.71 -10.97
C PHE A 349 -7.07 -8.68 -11.60
N GLU A 350 -8.03 -9.39 -11.00
CA GLU A 350 -9.35 -9.65 -11.59
C GLU A 350 -10.50 -9.29 -10.65
N ILE A 351 -11.57 -8.74 -11.21
CA ILE A 351 -12.72 -8.26 -10.45
C ILE A 351 -13.57 -9.45 -9.97
N PHE A 352 -13.98 -9.44 -8.70
CA PHE A 352 -14.75 -10.48 -8.02
C PHE A 352 -14.06 -11.87 -7.98
N ALA A 353 -12.76 -11.92 -8.28
CA ALA A 353 -11.98 -13.16 -8.25
C ALA A 353 -11.64 -13.60 -6.81
N ARG A 354 -11.77 -12.68 -5.85
CA ARG A 354 -11.46 -12.85 -4.43
C ARG A 354 -10.02 -13.32 -4.19
N PHE A 355 -9.07 -12.61 -4.81
CA PHE A 355 -7.65 -12.79 -4.56
C PHE A 355 -7.38 -12.70 -3.06
N SER A 356 -6.55 -13.60 -2.52
CA SER A 356 -6.27 -13.79 -1.08
C SER A 356 -7.32 -14.56 -0.26
N SER A 357 -8.22 -15.29 -0.92
CA SER A 357 -9.09 -16.25 -0.22
C SER A 357 -8.28 -17.37 0.45
N SER A 358 -7.18 -17.82 -0.16
CA SER A 358 -6.26 -18.76 0.48
C SER A 358 -4.83 -18.30 0.24
N ILE A 359 -4.01 -18.44 1.26
CA ILE A 359 -2.58 -18.13 1.25
C ILE A 359 -1.88 -19.35 1.83
N ALA A 360 -0.96 -19.96 1.09
CA ALA A 360 -0.23 -21.14 1.52
C ALA A 360 1.28 -20.95 1.33
N PRO A 361 2.06 -21.02 2.43
CA PRO A 361 3.51 -21.16 2.34
C PRO A 361 3.88 -22.43 1.57
N LEU A 362 4.83 -22.30 0.66
CA LEU A 362 5.32 -23.42 -0.17
C LEU A 362 6.67 -23.94 0.32
N GLY A 363 7.33 -23.22 1.24
CA GLY A 363 8.76 -23.38 1.47
C GLY A 363 9.54 -22.87 0.26
N ASP A 364 10.81 -23.22 0.16
CA ASP A 364 11.66 -22.90 -0.98
C ASP A 364 11.30 -23.79 -2.19
N LEU A 365 10.40 -23.30 -3.04
CA LEU A 365 9.78 -24.05 -4.14
C LEU A 365 10.77 -24.30 -5.26
N ASP A 366 11.70 -23.39 -5.55
CA ASP A 366 12.71 -23.53 -6.62
C ASP A 366 14.14 -23.78 -6.11
N GLN A 367 14.30 -23.89 -4.81
CA GLN A 367 15.56 -24.15 -4.12
C GLN A 367 16.58 -23.01 -4.34
N ASP A 368 16.13 -21.76 -4.44
CA ASP A 368 16.98 -20.58 -4.60
C ASP A 368 17.55 -20.04 -3.28
N GLY A 369 17.04 -20.52 -2.14
CA GLY A 369 17.43 -20.12 -0.78
C GLY A 369 16.40 -19.25 -0.05
N PHE A 370 15.29 -18.86 -0.68
CA PHE A 370 14.20 -18.11 -0.08
C PHE A 370 12.91 -18.92 -0.11
N ASN A 371 12.00 -18.70 0.86
CA ASN A 371 10.70 -19.37 0.80
C ASN A 371 9.76 -18.66 -0.19
N ASP A 372 8.81 -19.41 -0.72
CA ASP A 372 7.81 -18.97 -1.68
C ASP A 372 6.38 -19.16 -1.14
N ILE A 373 5.42 -18.51 -1.80
CA ILE A 373 4.02 -18.53 -1.37
C ILE A 373 3.06 -18.67 -2.56
N ALA A 374 1.96 -19.38 -2.32
CA ALA A 374 0.83 -19.43 -3.24
C ALA A 374 -0.33 -18.58 -2.71
N VAL A 375 -0.94 -17.78 -3.58
CA VAL A 375 -2.14 -16.98 -3.28
C VAL A 375 -3.24 -17.33 -4.27
N ALA A 376 -4.42 -17.68 -3.76
CA ALA A 376 -5.55 -18.06 -4.58
C ALA A 376 -6.54 -16.92 -4.85
N ALA A 377 -7.12 -16.95 -6.05
CA ALA A 377 -8.33 -16.23 -6.45
C ALA A 377 -9.35 -17.25 -6.97
N PRO A 378 -10.14 -17.88 -6.08
CA PRO A 378 -10.93 -19.08 -6.42
C PRO A 378 -12.05 -18.87 -7.45
N TYR A 379 -12.34 -17.61 -7.77
CA TYR A 379 -13.38 -17.21 -8.74
C TYR A 379 -12.81 -16.40 -9.91
N GLY A 380 -11.48 -16.35 -10.05
CA GLY A 380 -10.78 -15.72 -11.17
C GLY A 380 -10.65 -16.63 -12.39
N GLY A 381 -10.00 -16.10 -13.42
CA GLY A 381 -9.77 -16.77 -14.70
C GLY A 381 -10.99 -16.78 -15.60
N GLU A 382 -10.80 -17.23 -16.85
CA GLU A 382 -11.91 -17.43 -17.77
C GLU A 382 -12.94 -18.42 -17.18
N ASP A 383 -14.22 -18.13 -17.37
CA ASP A 383 -15.37 -18.85 -16.79
C ASP A 383 -15.39 -18.94 -15.25
N LYS A 384 -14.58 -18.15 -14.53
CA LYS A 384 -14.51 -18.15 -13.05
C LYS A 384 -14.18 -19.53 -12.47
N ARG A 385 -13.30 -20.28 -13.14
CA ARG A 385 -12.90 -21.63 -12.71
C ARG A 385 -11.96 -21.62 -11.50
N GLY A 386 -11.33 -20.47 -11.23
CA GLY A 386 -10.39 -20.26 -10.13
C GLY A 386 -8.94 -20.28 -10.62
N VAL A 387 -8.10 -19.47 -9.95
CA VAL A 387 -6.70 -19.26 -10.29
C VAL A 387 -5.85 -19.30 -9.01
N VAL A 388 -4.64 -19.85 -9.11
CA VAL A 388 -3.63 -19.79 -8.05
C VAL A 388 -2.36 -19.15 -8.59
N TYR A 389 -1.90 -18.09 -7.93
CA TYR A 389 -0.69 -17.34 -8.28
C TYR A 389 0.46 -17.80 -7.39
N ILE A 390 1.62 -18.05 -7.97
CA ILE A 390 2.84 -18.42 -7.27
C ILE A 390 3.76 -17.20 -7.24
N TYR A 391 4.22 -16.83 -6.06
CA TYR A 391 5.12 -15.69 -5.84
C TYR A 391 6.40 -16.14 -5.16
N ASN A 392 7.53 -15.70 -5.72
CA ASN A 392 8.83 -16.06 -5.17
C ASN A 392 9.32 -15.11 -4.09
N GLY A 393 9.99 -15.66 -3.09
CA GLY A 393 10.78 -14.90 -2.11
C GLY A 393 12.07 -14.33 -2.72
N ARG A 394 12.66 -13.37 -2.02
CA ARG A 394 14.01 -12.84 -2.28
C ARG A 394 14.47 -12.04 -1.07
N ALA A 395 15.76 -11.70 -1.02
CA ALA A 395 16.34 -10.92 0.09
C ALA A 395 15.63 -9.58 0.41
N THR A 396 14.87 -9.00 -0.54
CA THR A 396 14.11 -7.75 -0.32
C THR A 396 12.64 -7.98 0.07
N GLY A 397 12.24 -9.22 0.36
CA GLY A 397 10.85 -9.62 0.60
C GLY A 397 10.25 -10.35 -0.61
N LEU A 398 8.93 -10.36 -0.72
CA LEU A 398 8.24 -11.04 -1.82
C LEU A 398 8.45 -10.33 -3.17
N ASN A 399 8.69 -11.08 -4.24
CA ASN A 399 8.57 -10.57 -5.60
C ASN A 399 7.09 -10.35 -5.94
N ALA A 400 6.68 -9.10 -6.17
CA ALA A 400 5.28 -8.75 -6.44
C ALA A 400 4.74 -9.25 -7.79
N VAL A 401 5.62 -9.71 -8.70
CA VAL A 401 5.22 -10.31 -9.98
C VAL A 401 5.12 -11.82 -9.79
N PRO A 402 3.96 -12.46 -10.06
CA PRO A 402 3.85 -13.91 -9.94
C PRO A 402 4.70 -14.60 -11.01
N SER A 403 5.46 -15.63 -10.62
CA SER A 403 6.30 -16.41 -11.52
C SER A 403 5.53 -17.48 -12.28
N GLN A 404 4.42 -17.95 -11.71
CA GLN A 404 3.55 -18.95 -12.33
C GLN A 404 2.09 -18.72 -11.95
N ILE A 405 1.20 -19.09 -12.86
CA ILE A 405 -0.25 -19.05 -12.68
C ILE A 405 -0.78 -20.46 -12.97
N LEU A 406 -1.54 -21.02 -12.02
CA LEU A 406 -2.25 -22.30 -12.18
C LEU A 406 -3.73 -22.03 -12.38
N GLU A 407 -4.29 -22.57 -13.46
CA GLU A 407 -5.70 -22.36 -13.84
C GLU A 407 -6.56 -23.58 -13.51
N GLY A 408 -7.77 -23.33 -13.00
CA GLY A 408 -8.76 -24.36 -12.74
C GLY A 408 -9.25 -25.04 -14.03
N GLN A 409 -9.18 -26.37 -14.08
CA GLN A 409 -9.51 -27.16 -15.28
C GLN A 409 -11.00 -27.53 -15.37
N TRP A 410 -11.74 -27.42 -14.27
CA TRP A 410 -13.13 -27.88 -14.16
C TRP A 410 -14.10 -26.72 -14.26
N ALA A 411 -15.20 -26.91 -14.99
CA ALA A 411 -16.30 -25.95 -15.05
C ALA A 411 -17.27 -26.14 -13.88
N ALA A 412 -18.01 -25.08 -13.56
CA ALA A 412 -19.06 -25.13 -12.53
C ALA A 412 -20.13 -26.17 -12.86
N ARG A 413 -20.69 -26.79 -11.82
CA ARG A 413 -21.92 -27.60 -11.92
C ARG A 413 -23.10 -26.82 -11.40
N THR A 414 -23.39 -26.92 -10.11
CA THR A 414 -24.41 -26.13 -9.40
C THR A 414 -23.80 -24.96 -8.63
N MET A 415 -22.51 -25.04 -8.29
CA MET A 415 -21.72 -24.04 -7.58
C MET A 415 -20.39 -23.81 -8.34
N PRO A 416 -19.73 -22.64 -8.22
CA PRO A 416 -18.41 -22.44 -8.80
C PRO A 416 -17.40 -23.49 -8.32
N PRO A 417 -16.45 -23.94 -9.16
CA PRO A 417 -15.48 -24.97 -8.79
C PRO A 417 -14.68 -24.61 -7.54
N SER A 418 -14.41 -23.31 -7.38
CA SER A 418 -13.70 -22.77 -6.23
C SER A 418 -12.28 -23.35 -6.12
N PHE A 419 -11.61 -23.52 -7.27
CA PHE A 419 -10.23 -24.00 -7.35
C PHE A 419 -9.29 -23.01 -6.65
N GLY A 420 -8.58 -23.47 -5.63
CA GLY A 420 -7.73 -22.62 -4.79
C GLY A 420 -8.41 -22.12 -3.52
N TYR A 421 -9.65 -22.54 -3.23
CA TYR A 421 -10.29 -22.17 -1.95
C TYR A 421 -9.53 -22.72 -0.74
N SER A 422 -8.91 -23.90 -0.89
CA SER A 422 -7.95 -24.44 0.06
C SER A 422 -6.65 -24.81 -0.64
N LEU A 423 -5.53 -24.56 0.04
CA LEU A 423 -4.17 -24.78 -0.44
C LEU A 423 -3.32 -25.38 0.68
N LYS A 424 -2.35 -26.22 0.31
CA LYS A 424 -1.27 -26.65 1.19
C LYS A 424 0.01 -26.94 0.41
N GLY A 425 1.12 -26.34 0.80
CA GLY A 425 2.45 -26.59 0.24
C GLY A 425 3.46 -27.11 1.27
N ALA A 426 4.75 -26.82 1.03
CA ALA A 426 5.86 -27.07 1.94
C ALA A 426 6.13 -28.56 2.27
N THR A 427 5.76 -29.47 1.38
CA THR A 427 6.06 -30.91 1.54
C THR A 427 6.43 -31.53 0.20
N ASP A 428 7.60 -32.16 0.14
CA ASP A 428 8.09 -32.93 -1.01
C ASP A 428 7.52 -34.36 -0.96
N VAL A 429 6.51 -34.65 -1.79
CA VAL A 429 5.76 -35.91 -1.80
C VAL A 429 6.50 -37.04 -2.51
N ASP A 430 7.32 -36.70 -3.52
CA ASP A 430 7.98 -37.65 -4.39
C ASP A 430 9.51 -37.75 -4.17
N LYS A 431 10.02 -37.00 -3.19
CA LYS A 431 11.41 -36.98 -2.73
C LYS A 431 12.36 -36.55 -3.84
N ASN A 432 11.93 -35.62 -4.68
CA ASN A 432 12.76 -35.06 -5.72
C ASN A 432 13.64 -33.89 -5.23
N GLY A 433 13.45 -33.44 -4.00
CA GLY A 433 14.18 -32.33 -3.36
C GLY A 433 13.47 -30.98 -3.46
N TYR A 434 12.24 -30.93 -3.95
CA TYR A 434 11.44 -29.72 -4.12
C TYR A 434 10.06 -29.92 -3.48
N PRO A 435 9.51 -28.92 -2.76
CA PRO A 435 8.20 -29.04 -2.14
C PRO A 435 7.08 -28.97 -3.18
N ASP A 436 5.99 -29.70 -2.94
CA ASP A 436 4.83 -29.77 -3.84
C ASP A 436 3.64 -28.97 -3.30
N LEU A 437 2.59 -28.83 -4.12
CA LEU A 437 1.39 -28.07 -3.79
C LEU A 437 0.11 -28.90 -4.00
N ILE A 438 -0.77 -28.92 -2.99
CA ILE A 438 -2.15 -29.39 -3.11
C ILE A 438 -3.10 -28.20 -3.26
N VAL A 439 -4.01 -28.29 -4.23
CA VAL A 439 -5.07 -27.33 -4.48
C VAL A 439 -6.44 -28.00 -4.39
N GLY A 440 -7.30 -27.50 -3.51
CA GLY A 440 -8.69 -27.95 -3.38
C GLY A 440 -9.66 -27.19 -4.29
N ALA A 441 -10.63 -27.90 -4.84
CA ALA A 441 -11.72 -27.37 -5.67
C ALA A 441 -13.05 -28.01 -5.24
N PHE A 442 -13.54 -27.60 -4.06
CA PHE A 442 -14.64 -28.28 -3.39
C PHE A 442 -15.98 -28.21 -4.13
N GLY A 443 -16.22 -27.17 -4.94
CA GLY A 443 -17.47 -27.03 -5.70
C GLY A 443 -17.64 -28.05 -6.83
N VAL A 444 -16.55 -28.75 -7.17
CA VAL A 444 -16.50 -29.88 -8.11
C VAL A 444 -15.93 -31.14 -7.46
N ASP A 445 -15.93 -31.20 -6.12
CA ASP A 445 -15.53 -32.36 -5.32
C ASP A 445 -14.14 -32.93 -5.72
N THR A 446 -13.17 -32.05 -5.98
CA THR A 446 -11.85 -32.42 -6.52
C THR A 446 -10.70 -31.80 -5.71
N ALA A 447 -9.58 -32.52 -5.64
CA ALA A 447 -8.29 -32.03 -5.14
C ALA A 447 -7.17 -32.38 -6.12
N VAL A 448 -6.19 -31.49 -6.28
CA VAL A 448 -5.15 -31.60 -7.30
C VAL A 448 -3.78 -31.44 -6.66
N LEU A 449 -2.87 -32.36 -6.95
CA LEU A 449 -1.47 -32.29 -6.55
C LEU A 449 -0.62 -31.87 -7.74
N TYR A 450 0.02 -30.70 -7.61
CA TYR A 450 1.03 -30.19 -8.51
C TYR A 450 2.41 -30.50 -7.94
N ARG A 451 3.23 -31.21 -8.71
CA ARG A 451 4.59 -31.56 -8.30
C ARG A 451 5.60 -30.56 -8.82
N ALA A 452 6.56 -30.18 -7.99
CA ALA A 452 7.62 -29.25 -8.37
C ALA A 452 8.68 -29.96 -9.22
N ARG A 453 9.06 -29.33 -10.33
CA ARG A 453 10.03 -29.80 -11.30
C ARG A 453 11.43 -29.36 -10.86
N PRO A 454 12.44 -30.23 -10.97
CA PRO A 454 13.81 -29.84 -10.65
C PRO A 454 14.32 -28.67 -11.51
N VAL A 455 14.93 -27.69 -10.85
CA VAL A 455 15.41 -26.45 -11.48
C VAL A 455 16.91 -26.56 -11.79
N ILE A 456 17.27 -26.24 -13.02
CA ILE A 456 18.64 -26.28 -13.53
C ILE A 456 19.13 -24.86 -13.80
N SER A 457 20.25 -24.51 -13.16
CA SER A 457 21.00 -23.28 -13.40
C SER A 457 22.14 -23.56 -14.37
N VAL A 458 22.20 -22.79 -15.45
CA VAL A 458 23.19 -22.95 -16.52
C VAL A 458 24.08 -21.73 -16.57
N ASN A 459 25.40 -21.93 -16.48
CA ASN A 459 26.36 -20.86 -16.76
C ASN A 459 26.94 -21.05 -18.16
N ALA A 460 26.74 -20.03 -18.99
CA ALA A 460 27.10 -20.03 -20.39
C ALA A 460 28.27 -19.07 -20.64
N GLY A 461 29.36 -19.60 -21.19
CA GLY A 461 30.52 -18.82 -21.62
C GLY A 461 30.58 -18.69 -23.13
N LEU A 462 30.84 -17.48 -23.63
CA LEU A 462 31.10 -17.22 -25.04
C LEU A 462 32.31 -16.29 -25.14
N GLU A 463 33.32 -16.71 -25.89
CA GLU A 463 34.58 -15.99 -26.11
C GLU A 463 34.87 -15.94 -27.62
N VAL A 464 35.38 -14.79 -28.08
CA VAL A 464 35.77 -14.57 -29.47
C VAL A 464 37.22 -14.07 -29.46
N ASN A 465 38.09 -14.74 -30.20
CA ASN A 465 39.52 -14.42 -30.25
C ASN A 465 40.05 -14.46 -31.70
N PRO A 466 40.63 -13.37 -32.24
CA PRO A 466 40.76 -12.05 -31.62
C PRO A 466 39.44 -11.28 -31.52
N THR A 467 39.36 -10.32 -30.59
CA THR A 467 38.19 -9.42 -30.45
C THR A 467 38.14 -8.35 -31.54
N ILE A 468 39.28 -7.98 -32.10
CA ILE A 468 39.41 -7.06 -33.24
C ILE A 468 39.89 -7.88 -34.44
N LEU A 469 39.13 -7.83 -35.54
CA LEU A 469 39.42 -8.52 -36.78
C LEU A 469 40.17 -7.58 -37.72
N ASN A 470 41.38 -7.99 -38.11
CA ASN A 470 42.15 -7.33 -39.14
C ASN A 470 41.86 -8.00 -40.51
N PRO A 471 41.22 -7.32 -41.48
CA PRO A 471 40.94 -7.89 -42.80
C PRO A 471 42.20 -8.23 -43.62
N GLU A 472 43.31 -7.55 -43.36
CA GLU A 472 44.59 -7.77 -44.05
C GLU A 472 45.31 -9.03 -43.54
N GLU A 473 45.01 -9.47 -42.32
CA GLU A 473 45.64 -10.62 -41.69
C GLU A 473 44.96 -11.94 -42.12
N LYS A 474 45.27 -12.40 -43.34
CA LYS A 474 44.66 -13.59 -43.96
C LYS A 474 45.42 -14.88 -43.61
N ILE A 475 45.16 -15.43 -42.42
CA ILE A 475 45.89 -16.58 -41.86
C ILE A 475 45.31 -17.94 -42.31
N CYS A 476 43.98 -18.09 -42.33
CA CYS A 476 43.34 -19.38 -42.59
C CYS A 476 43.08 -19.63 -44.09
N GLU A 477 43.10 -20.89 -44.52
CA GLU A 477 42.75 -21.29 -45.88
C GLU A 477 41.35 -21.92 -45.96
N LEU A 478 40.55 -21.51 -46.94
CA LEU A 478 39.24 -22.09 -47.19
C LEU A 478 39.37 -23.54 -47.71
N PRO A 479 38.61 -24.52 -47.15
CA PRO A 479 38.80 -25.95 -47.43
C PRO A 479 38.72 -26.33 -48.91
N ASP A 480 37.85 -25.67 -49.69
CA ASP A 480 37.59 -26.02 -51.09
C ASP A 480 38.38 -25.18 -52.10
N THR A 481 38.69 -23.92 -51.77
CA THR A 481 39.23 -22.95 -52.74
C THR A 481 40.68 -22.58 -52.49
N ARG A 482 41.27 -22.96 -51.35
CA ARG A 482 42.62 -22.57 -50.90
C ARG A 482 42.86 -21.05 -50.87
N VAL A 483 41.79 -20.26 -50.84
CA VAL A 483 41.88 -18.80 -50.69
C VAL A 483 42.16 -18.50 -49.23
N LYS A 484 43.16 -17.64 -48.97
CA LYS A 484 43.46 -17.16 -47.62
C LYS A 484 42.42 -16.13 -47.18
N VAL A 485 41.91 -16.29 -45.97
CA VAL A 485 40.87 -15.45 -45.35
C VAL A 485 41.28 -15.04 -43.94
N SER A 486 40.79 -13.88 -43.50
CA SER A 486 40.92 -13.44 -42.10
C SER A 486 39.97 -14.24 -41.23
N CYS A 487 40.50 -14.92 -40.22
CA CYS A 487 39.77 -15.88 -39.40
C CYS A 487 39.92 -15.59 -37.91
N PHE A 488 38.92 -16.05 -37.15
CA PHE A 488 38.86 -15.91 -35.70
C PHE A 488 38.20 -17.14 -35.08
N ASN A 489 38.53 -17.38 -33.82
CA ASN A 489 38.01 -18.51 -33.07
C ASN A 489 36.80 -18.06 -32.23
N VAL A 490 35.76 -18.89 -32.25
CA VAL A 490 34.56 -18.76 -31.42
C VAL A 490 34.54 -19.95 -30.47
N LYS A 491 34.78 -19.68 -29.19
CA LYS A 491 34.76 -20.69 -28.13
C LYS A 491 33.49 -20.52 -27.31
N PHE A 492 32.73 -21.60 -27.19
CA PHE A 492 31.50 -21.62 -26.42
C PHE A 492 31.53 -22.72 -25.38
N CYS A 493 30.97 -22.42 -24.22
CA CYS A 493 31.14 -23.20 -23.02
C CYS A 493 29.83 -23.28 -22.23
N LEU A 494 29.55 -24.44 -21.64
CA LEU A 494 28.39 -24.65 -20.77
C LEU A 494 28.81 -25.41 -19.50
N THR A 495 28.33 -24.93 -18.36
CA THR A 495 28.14 -25.74 -17.15
C THR A 495 26.66 -25.72 -16.78
N ALA A 496 26.19 -26.82 -16.19
CA ALA A 496 24.85 -26.90 -15.63
C ALA A 496 24.91 -27.59 -14.28
N ASP A 497 24.16 -27.05 -13.33
CA ASP A 497 23.97 -27.64 -12.01
C ASP A 497 22.53 -27.43 -11.55
N GLY A 498 22.10 -28.19 -10.54
CA GLY A 498 20.77 -28.09 -9.97
C GLY A 498 20.65 -28.90 -8.68
N LYS A 499 19.86 -28.41 -7.75
CA LYS A 499 19.58 -29.12 -6.50
C LYS A 499 18.60 -30.28 -6.76
N GLY A 500 18.43 -31.15 -5.77
CA GLY A 500 17.51 -32.29 -5.86
C GLY A 500 17.94 -33.41 -6.84
N LYS A 501 16.95 -34.24 -7.18
CA LYS A 501 17.10 -35.47 -7.96
C LYS A 501 17.00 -35.17 -9.46
N LEU A 502 18.18 -35.08 -10.08
CA LEU A 502 18.35 -34.79 -11.51
C LEU A 502 19.20 -35.88 -12.18
N PRO A 503 19.05 -36.12 -13.49
CA PRO A 503 19.97 -36.97 -14.25
C PRO A 503 21.43 -36.45 -14.16
N ASN A 504 22.40 -37.36 -14.07
CA ASN A 504 23.82 -37.00 -13.99
C ASN A 504 24.35 -36.34 -15.28
N THR A 505 23.71 -36.63 -16.41
CA THR A 505 24.07 -36.09 -17.73
C THR A 505 22.90 -35.33 -18.32
N LEU A 506 23.15 -34.09 -18.75
CA LEU A 506 22.15 -33.21 -19.36
C LEU A 506 22.56 -32.91 -20.80
N THR A 507 21.63 -33.08 -21.73
CA THR A 507 21.87 -32.82 -23.17
C THR A 507 21.25 -31.49 -23.57
N PHE A 508 22.08 -30.59 -24.06
CA PHE A 508 21.69 -29.27 -24.57
C PHE A 508 21.85 -29.22 -26.08
N GLN A 509 20.89 -28.60 -26.77
CA GLN A 509 21.01 -28.17 -28.15
C GLN A 509 21.49 -26.72 -28.16
N VAL A 510 22.72 -26.50 -28.61
CA VAL A 510 23.35 -25.18 -28.72
C VAL A 510 23.25 -24.71 -30.16
N GLU A 511 22.87 -23.45 -30.37
CA GLU A 511 22.84 -22.81 -31.68
C GLU A 511 23.67 -21.52 -31.65
N LEU A 512 24.63 -21.41 -32.56
CA LEU A 512 25.46 -20.23 -32.76
C LEU A 512 25.07 -19.52 -34.06
N LEU A 513 25.01 -18.18 -34.01
CA LEU A 513 24.70 -17.31 -35.13
C LEU A 513 25.72 -16.16 -35.20
N LEU A 514 26.37 -16.01 -36.34
CA LEU A 514 27.29 -14.92 -36.63
C LEU A 514 26.56 -13.71 -37.22
N ASP A 515 27.02 -12.52 -36.83
CA ASP A 515 26.56 -11.21 -37.32
C ASP A 515 25.06 -10.96 -37.07
N LYS A 516 24.50 -11.43 -35.93
CA LYS A 516 23.04 -11.49 -35.67
C LYS A 516 22.30 -10.17 -35.86
N LEU A 517 22.88 -9.04 -35.45
CA LEU A 517 22.25 -7.71 -35.51
C LEU A 517 21.98 -7.22 -36.94
N LYS A 518 22.58 -7.83 -37.97
CA LYS A 518 22.23 -7.54 -39.35
C LYS A 518 20.78 -7.96 -39.66
N GLN A 519 20.07 -7.07 -40.36
CA GLN A 519 18.68 -7.27 -40.77
C GLN A 519 18.50 -8.61 -41.50
N LYS A 520 17.35 -9.27 -41.30
CA LYS A 520 17.01 -10.50 -42.04
C LYS A 520 17.00 -10.20 -43.55
N GLY A 521 17.90 -10.85 -44.30
CA GLY A 521 18.10 -10.62 -45.73
C GLY A 521 19.31 -9.74 -46.09
N ALA A 522 19.95 -9.08 -45.13
CA ALA A 522 21.23 -8.42 -45.33
C ALA A 522 22.37 -9.44 -45.42
N LEU A 523 23.43 -9.10 -46.16
CA LEU A 523 24.62 -9.94 -46.32
C LEU A 523 25.37 -10.06 -44.98
N ARG A 524 25.52 -11.30 -44.49
CA ARG A 524 26.27 -11.61 -43.26
C ARG A 524 27.76 -11.55 -43.54
N ARG A 525 28.51 -10.78 -42.76
CA ARG A 525 29.92 -10.48 -43.01
C ARG A 525 30.87 -11.59 -42.58
N ALA A 526 30.49 -12.36 -41.56
CA ALA A 526 31.25 -13.50 -41.05
C ALA A 526 30.51 -14.82 -41.25
N LEU A 527 31.25 -15.89 -41.53
CA LEU A 527 30.75 -17.24 -41.76
C LEU A 527 31.63 -18.27 -41.04
N PHE A 528 31.08 -19.42 -40.67
CA PHE A 528 31.89 -20.51 -40.13
C PHE A 528 32.69 -21.21 -41.24
N LEU A 529 33.92 -21.62 -40.94
CA LEU A 529 34.86 -22.14 -41.94
C LEU A 529 34.42 -23.52 -42.50
N HIS A 530 33.81 -24.37 -41.66
CA HIS A 530 33.45 -25.75 -42.02
C HIS A 530 32.21 -25.86 -42.90
N ASN A 531 31.19 -25.01 -42.69
CA ASN A 531 29.92 -25.09 -43.42
C ASN A 531 29.66 -23.87 -44.31
N LYS A 532 30.49 -22.82 -44.23
CA LYS A 532 30.32 -21.55 -44.94
C LYS A 532 28.94 -20.90 -44.74
N GLN A 533 28.31 -21.18 -43.60
CA GLN A 533 27.04 -20.61 -43.19
C GLN A 533 27.26 -19.71 -41.97
N PRO A 534 26.39 -18.71 -41.74
CA PRO A 534 26.45 -17.89 -40.55
C PRO A 534 25.94 -18.62 -39.29
N GLY A 535 25.25 -19.76 -39.45
CA GLY A 535 24.66 -20.53 -38.35
C GLY A 535 25.29 -21.91 -38.18
N HIS A 536 25.34 -22.38 -36.93
CA HIS A 536 25.77 -23.73 -36.57
C HIS A 536 24.98 -24.24 -35.37
N SER A 537 24.48 -25.48 -35.41
CA SER A 537 23.81 -26.13 -34.28
C SER A 537 24.54 -27.41 -33.89
N LYS A 538 24.62 -27.66 -32.58
CA LYS A 538 25.36 -28.76 -31.98
C LYS A 538 24.66 -29.28 -30.72
N ASN A 539 24.58 -30.60 -30.59
CA ASN A 539 24.18 -31.25 -29.34
C ASN A 539 25.40 -31.38 -28.43
N MET A 540 25.26 -30.93 -27.19
CA MET A 540 26.30 -30.86 -26.19
C MET A 540 25.82 -31.51 -24.89
N THR A 541 26.51 -32.55 -24.43
CA THR A 541 26.22 -33.24 -23.18
C THR A 541 27.13 -32.73 -22.07
N VAL A 542 26.55 -32.23 -20.98
CA VAL A 542 27.28 -31.76 -19.80
C VAL A 542 27.01 -32.67 -18.60
N VAL A 543 28.00 -32.79 -17.72
CA VAL A 543 27.88 -33.54 -16.46
C VAL A 543 27.47 -32.57 -15.36
N LYS A 544 26.48 -32.95 -14.55
CA LYS A 544 25.98 -32.16 -13.41
C LYS A 544 27.13 -31.80 -12.46
N GLY A 545 27.28 -30.52 -12.12
CA GLY A 545 28.32 -30.01 -11.21
C GLY A 545 29.75 -30.23 -11.71
N GLY A 546 29.91 -30.62 -12.97
CA GLY A 546 31.20 -30.88 -13.60
C GLY A 546 31.93 -29.61 -14.01
N THR A 547 33.15 -29.79 -14.53
CA THR A 547 33.91 -28.69 -15.12
C THR A 547 33.23 -28.16 -16.39
N MET A 548 33.47 -26.89 -16.67
CA MET A 548 32.93 -26.22 -17.85
C MET A 548 33.37 -26.93 -19.13
N ARG A 549 32.39 -27.49 -19.85
CA ARG A 549 32.64 -28.15 -21.13
C ARG A 549 32.66 -27.06 -22.19
N CYS A 550 33.74 -27.01 -22.95
CA CYS A 550 33.93 -26.03 -24.01
C CYS A 550 34.19 -26.72 -25.34
N GLU A 551 33.71 -26.11 -26.42
CA GLU A 551 34.05 -26.44 -27.80
C GLU A 551 34.47 -25.16 -28.53
N GLU A 552 35.25 -25.32 -29.59
CA GLU A 552 35.82 -24.21 -30.35
C GLU A 552 35.57 -24.42 -31.85
N LEU A 553 35.15 -23.36 -32.52
CA LEU A 553 34.89 -23.33 -33.95
C LEU A 553 35.63 -22.16 -34.58
N GLN A 554 36.13 -22.38 -35.80
CA GLN A 554 36.74 -21.32 -36.59
C GLN A 554 35.69 -20.65 -37.49
N ALA A 555 35.68 -19.32 -37.46
CA ALA A 555 34.92 -18.47 -38.34
C ALA A 555 35.86 -17.58 -39.15
N PHE A 556 35.39 -17.08 -40.29
CA PHE A 556 36.14 -16.17 -41.15
C PHE A 556 35.31 -14.98 -41.59
N LEU A 557 35.99 -13.87 -41.83
CA LEU A 557 35.44 -12.65 -42.41
C LEU A 557 35.45 -12.76 -43.93
N ARG A 558 34.36 -12.35 -44.58
CA ARG A 558 34.28 -12.26 -46.06
C ARG A 558 35.31 -11.29 -46.63
N ASP A 559 35.50 -11.32 -47.94
CA ASP A 559 36.40 -10.37 -48.58
C ASP A 559 35.83 -8.93 -48.52
N GLU A 560 36.72 -7.94 -48.46
CA GLU A 560 36.31 -6.53 -48.34
C GLU A 560 35.44 -6.04 -49.50
N SER A 561 35.58 -6.66 -50.68
CA SER A 561 34.74 -6.34 -51.84
C SER A 561 33.28 -6.76 -51.69
N GLU A 562 32.98 -7.69 -50.77
CA GLU A 562 31.64 -8.26 -50.60
C GLU A 562 30.73 -7.44 -49.68
N PHE A 563 31.30 -6.60 -48.80
CA PHE A 563 30.52 -5.82 -47.85
C PHE A 563 31.11 -4.42 -47.61
N ARG A 564 30.22 -3.42 -47.52
CA ARG A 564 30.62 -2.02 -47.31
C ARG A 564 30.71 -1.61 -45.85
N ASP A 565 29.97 -2.30 -44.98
CA ASP A 565 29.85 -1.90 -43.58
C ASP A 565 30.98 -2.51 -42.72
N LYS A 566 31.97 -1.66 -42.43
CA LYS A 566 33.09 -1.95 -41.54
C LYS A 566 32.92 -1.35 -40.13
N LEU A 567 31.87 -0.56 -39.88
CA LEU A 567 31.66 0.17 -38.62
C LEU A 567 30.81 -0.62 -37.62
N THR A 568 29.76 -1.30 -38.09
CA THR A 568 28.86 -2.03 -37.19
C THR A 568 29.58 -3.25 -36.59
N PRO A 569 29.50 -3.53 -35.29
CA PRO A 569 30.10 -4.73 -34.70
C PRO A 569 29.51 -6.02 -35.31
N ILE A 570 30.31 -7.07 -35.40
CA ILE A 570 29.88 -8.42 -35.75
C ILE A 570 29.47 -9.13 -34.46
N THR A 571 28.16 -9.27 -34.25
CA THR A 571 27.63 -9.93 -33.05
C THR A 571 27.60 -11.44 -33.23
N VAL A 572 28.40 -12.15 -32.43
CA VAL A 572 28.33 -13.60 -32.23
C VAL A 572 27.29 -13.88 -31.16
N PHE A 573 26.24 -14.61 -31.53
CA PHE A 573 25.14 -14.96 -30.65
C PHE A 573 25.12 -16.47 -30.43
N MET A 574 24.89 -16.86 -29.18
CA MET A 574 24.72 -18.26 -28.78
C MET A 574 23.40 -18.38 -28.01
N GLU A 575 22.58 -19.37 -28.38
CA GLU A 575 21.44 -19.83 -27.60
C GLU A 575 21.59 -21.31 -27.27
N TYR A 576 20.98 -21.72 -26.15
CA TYR A 576 20.99 -23.11 -25.72
C TYR A 576 19.60 -23.53 -25.27
N ARG A 577 19.23 -24.79 -25.53
CA ARG A 577 17.94 -25.40 -25.15
C ARG A 577 18.17 -26.76 -24.54
N LEU A 578 17.47 -27.09 -23.46
CA LEU A 578 17.55 -28.40 -22.85
C LEU A 578 16.66 -29.39 -23.61
N ASP A 579 17.15 -30.61 -23.86
CA ASP A 579 16.30 -31.69 -24.37
C ASP A 579 15.51 -32.36 -23.23
N TYR A 580 14.34 -31.80 -22.95
CA TYR A 580 13.45 -32.26 -21.87
C TYR A 580 12.98 -33.70 -22.00
N LYS A 581 13.03 -34.33 -23.20
CA LYS A 581 12.61 -35.71 -23.37
C LYS A 581 13.61 -36.70 -22.80
N THR A 582 14.90 -36.40 -22.95
CA THR A 582 15.99 -37.24 -22.42
C THR A 582 16.21 -37.04 -20.92
N ALA A 583 15.77 -35.90 -20.38
CA ALA A 583 15.99 -35.51 -18.99
C ALA A 583 14.84 -35.89 -18.03
N LYS A 584 13.82 -36.64 -18.50
CA LYS A 584 12.68 -37.06 -17.67
C LYS A 584 13.11 -38.05 -16.59
N ASP A 585 12.47 -37.96 -15.42
CA ASP A 585 12.60 -38.98 -14.40
C ASP A 585 11.76 -40.24 -14.73
N SER A 586 11.82 -41.26 -13.87
CA SER A 586 11.05 -42.49 -14.01
C SER A 586 9.53 -42.30 -13.89
N ALA A 587 9.08 -41.18 -13.32
CA ALA A 587 7.67 -40.80 -13.18
C ALA A 587 7.18 -39.85 -14.28
N GLY A 588 8.03 -39.51 -15.26
CA GLY A 588 7.72 -38.64 -16.39
C GLY A 588 7.87 -37.13 -16.12
N LEU A 589 8.35 -36.73 -14.95
CA LEU A 589 8.58 -35.35 -14.53
C LEU A 589 9.80 -34.77 -15.27
N GLN A 590 9.60 -33.64 -15.96
CA GLN A 590 10.63 -32.96 -16.73
C GLN A 590 11.30 -31.87 -15.88
N PRO A 591 12.63 -31.72 -15.90
CA PRO A 591 13.26 -30.57 -15.26
C PRO A 591 12.94 -29.26 -16.00
N ILE A 592 13.27 -28.13 -15.41
CA ILE A 592 13.10 -26.80 -15.99
C ILE A 592 14.38 -25.97 -15.83
N LEU A 593 14.61 -25.05 -16.77
CA LEU A 593 15.70 -24.07 -16.66
C LEU A 593 15.24 -22.93 -15.77
N ASN A 594 16.15 -22.42 -14.94
CA ASN A 594 15.89 -21.25 -14.11
C ASN A 594 15.45 -20.05 -14.97
N GLN A 595 14.25 -19.52 -14.71
CA GLN A 595 13.66 -18.39 -15.44
C GLN A 595 14.49 -17.11 -15.39
N PHE A 596 15.26 -16.91 -14.32
CA PHE A 596 16.11 -15.73 -14.14
C PHE A 596 17.42 -15.83 -14.92
N THR A 597 17.73 -17.00 -15.48
CA THR A 597 18.95 -17.21 -16.28
C THR A 597 18.63 -17.06 -17.77
N PRO A 598 19.30 -16.16 -18.50
CA PRO A 598 19.05 -15.99 -19.93
C PRO A 598 19.51 -17.24 -20.69
N ALA A 599 18.62 -17.80 -21.51
CA ALA A 599 18.91 -18.94 -22.40
C ALA A 599 19.82 -18.57 -23.60
N ASN A 600 20.41 -17.38 -23.58
CA ASN A 600 21.28 -16.89 -24.63
C ASN A 600 22.35 -15.93 -24.12
N ILE A 601 23.42 -15.79 -24.90
CA ILE A 601 24.52 -14.87 -24.65
C ILE A 601 25.02 -14.32 -25.98
N SER A 602 25.47 -13.06 -25.97
CA SER A 602 26.10 -12.43 -27.13
C SER A 602 27.47 -11.87 -26.79
N ARG A 603 28.37 -11.96 -27.77
CA ARG A 603 29.65 -11.26 -27.80
C ARG A 603 29.77 -10.51 -29.12
N GLN A 604 30.54 -9.43 -29.09
CA GLN A 604 30.77 -8.59 -30.25
C GLN A 604 32.25 -8.64 -30.60
N THR A 605 32.53 -8.58 -31.89
CA THR A 605 33.88 -8.40 -32.44
C THR A 605 33.83 -7.30 -33.50
N HIS A 606 34.90 -6.53 -33.62
CA HIS A 606 34.94 -5.32 -34.44
C HIS A 606 35.94 -5.48 -35.57
N ILE A 607 35.68 -4.80 -36.69
CA ILE A 607 36.64 -4.71 -37.78
C ILE A 607 37.56 -3.54 -37.47
N LEU A 608 38.87 -3.76 -37.57
CA LEU A 608 39.88 -2.73 -37.32
C LEU A 608 39.66 -1.53 -38.27
N LEU A 609 39.51 -0.32 -37.70
CA LEU A 609 39.27 0.93 -38.43
C LEU A 609 39.89 2.12 -37.67
N ASP A 610 40.67 2.95 -38.37
CA ASP A 610 41.21 4.24 -37.87
C ASP A 610 42.05 4.18 -36.57
N CYS A 611 42.89 3.15 -36.36
CA CYS A 611 43.75 2.96 -35.18
C CYS A 611 45.26 3.30 -35.39
N GLY A 612 45.58 4.29 -36.23
CA GLY A 612 46.97 4.70 -36.47
C GLY A 612 47.85 3.68 -37.20
N GLU A 613 49.18 3.89 -37.22
CA GLU A 613 50.15 2.99 -37.86
C GLU A 613 50.48 1.74 -37.02
N ASP A 614 50.26 1.79 -35.70
CA ASP A 614 50.50 0.68 -34.79
C ASP A 614 49.31 -0.30 -34.72
N ASN A 615 48.20 0.01 -35.39
CA ASN A 615 46.96 -0.77 -35.41
C ASN A 615 46.35 -1.00 -34.01
N ILE A 616 46.66 -0.16 -33.02
CA ILE A 616 46.19 -0.29 -31.63
C ILE A 616 45.51 1.01 -31.18
N CYS A 617 44.17 1.00 -31.12
CA CYS A 617 43.39 2.16 -30.69
C CYS A 617 43.57 2.48 -29.20
N LYS A 618 44.16 3.64 -28.88
CA LYS A 618 44.36 4.22 -27.52
C LYS A 618 43.47 5.46 -27.30
N PRO A 619 42.31 5.33 -26.63
CA PRO A 619 41.43 6.46 -26.38
C PRO A 619 41.92 7.34 -25.22
N LYS A 620 41.39 8.56 -25.12
CA LYS A 620 41.68 9.48 -24.00
C LYS A 620 40.38 10.04 -23.45
N LEU A 621 39.77 9.29 -22.54
CA LEU A 621 38.42 9.51 -22.02
C LEU A 621 38.42 10.47 -20.82
N GLN A 622 37.54 11.46 -20.83
CA GLN A 622 37.37 12.44 -19.75
C GLN A 622 35.89 12.71 -19.48
N VAL A 623 35.52 12.86 -18.21
CA VAL A 623 34.16 13.18 -17.77
C VAL A 623 34.14 14.31 -16.74
N ALA A 624 33.28 15.29 -16.97
CA ALA A 624 32.97 16.36 -16.02
C ALA A 624 31.47 16.42 -15.75
N VAL A 625 31.07 16.91 -14.58
CA VAL A 625 29.69 16.95 -14.14
C VAL A 625 29.35 18.27 -13.45
N HIS A 626 28.19 18.80 -13.78
CA HIS A 626 27.60 19.99 -13.16
C HIS A 626 26.12 19.74 -12.88
N SER A 627 25.54 20.45 -11.93
CA SER A 627 24.12 20.35 -11.59
C SER A 627 23.41 21.68 -11.78
N ASP A 628 22.12 21.61 -12.09
CA ASP A 628 21.22 22.77 -12.09
C ASP A 628 20.85 23.24 -10.68
N GLN A 629 20.85 22.33 -9.71
CA GLN A 629 20.55 22.60 -8.31
C GLN A 629 21.72 22.29 -7.39
N LYS A 630 21.99 23.18 -6.43
CA LYS A 630 23.06 23.01 -5.43
C LYS A 630 22.59 22.36 -4.12
N GLN A 631 21.29 22.43 -3.83
CA GLN A 631 20.71 22.00 -2.56
C GLN A 631 19.51 21.07 -2.82
N ILE A 632 19.37 20.06 -1.98
CA ILE A 632 18.27 19.10 -1.98
C ILE A 632 17.51 19.23 -0.65
N TYR A 633 16.20 19.51 -0.70
CA TYR A 633 15.41 19.74 0.51
C TYR A 633 14.88 18.45 1.11
N ILE A 634 15.16 18.18 2.38
CA ILE A 634 14.75 16.92 3.01
C ILE A 634 13.22 16.87 3.18
N GLY A 635 12.62 15.71 2.91
CA GLY A 635 11.20 15.42 3.18
C GLY A 635 10.25 15.53 1.98
N ASP A 636 10.79 15.72 0.77
CA ASP A 636 10.05 15.59 -0.49
C ASP A 636 10.93 14.96 -1.58
N ASP A 637 10.30 14.59 -2.69
CA ASP A 637 10.96 14.08 -3.88
C ASP A 637 11.61 15.25 -4.63
N ASN A 638 12.94 15.32 -4.63
CA ASN A 638 13.66 16.43 -5.23
C ASN A 638 14.12 16.09 -6.66
N PRO A 639 13.68 16.83 -7.69
CA PRO A 639 14.17 16.64 -9.03
C PRO A 639 15.59 17.24 -9.17
N LEU A 640 16.56 16.38 -9.48
CA LEU A 640 17.96 16.76 -9.69
C LEU A 640 18.39 16.47 -11.13
N THR A 641 18.95 17.44 -11.84
CA THR A 641 19.49 17.21 -13.20
C THR A 641 21.01 17.34 -13.21
N LEU A 642 21.70 16.23 -13.46
CA LEU A 642 23.15 16.22 -13.67
C LEU A 642 23.47 16.42 -15.16
N ILE A 643 24.18 17.49 -15.48
CA ILE A 643 24.73 17.77 -16.81
C ILE A 643 26.14 17.18 -16.88
N VAL A 644 26.31 16.17 -17.71
CA VAL A 644 27.55 15.43 -17.90
C VAL A 644 28.21 15.82 -19.22
N ASP A 645 29.49 16.17 -19.17
CA ASP A 645 30.33 16.48 -20.32
C ASP A 645 31.35 15.35 -20.52
N ALA A 646 31.18 14.56 -21.58
CA ALA A 646 31.97 13.36 -21.88
C ALA A 646 32.79 13.56 -23.16
N HIS A 647 34.10 13.44 -23.06
CA HIS A 647 35.03 13.73 -24.17
C HIS A 647 35.95 12.54 -24.45
N ASN A 648 36.27 12.32 -25.73
CA ASN A 648 37.36 11.47 -26.16
C ASN A 648 38.40 12.28 -26.97
N GLN A 649 39.58 12.52 -26.38
CA GLN A 649 40.67 13.27 -27.03
C GLN A 649 41.75 12.36 -27.67
N GLY A 650 41.57 11.04 -27.61
CA GLY A 650 42.50 10.06 -28.18
C GLY A 650 41.94 9.45 -29.46
N GLU A 651 42.23 8.18 -29.71
CA GLU A 651 41.72 7.40 -30.83
C GLU A 651 40.32 6.82 -30.53
N GLY A 652 39.75 6.04 -31.45
CA GLY A 652 38.41 5.46 -31.30
C GLY A 652 38.27 4.57 -30.05
N ALA A 653 37.27 4.87 -29.21
CA ALA A 653 36.91 4.03 -28.07
C ALA A 653 35.74 3.10 -28.45
N TYR A 654 35.97 1.79 -28.50
CA TYR A 654 34.95 0.79 -28.84
C TYR A 654 34.06 0.49 -27.63
N GLU A 655 32.75 0.33 -27.86
CA GLU A 655 31.75 0.13 -26.79
C GLU A 655 31.91 1.15 -25.64
N ALA A 656 32.02 2.44 -25.98
CA ALA A 656 32.18 3.48 -24.97
C ALA A 656 30.84 3.71 -24.23
N GLU A 657 30.86 3.50 -22.92
CA GLU A 657 29.72 3.64 -22.01
C GLU A 657 30.07 4.60 -20.86
N LEU A 658 29.12 5.46 -20.50
CA LEU A 658 29.17 6.24 -19.25
C LEU A 658 28.48 5.44 -18.15
N LEU A 659 29.20 5.21 -17.05
CA LEU A 659 28.71 4.58 -15.83
C LEU A 659 28.48 5.65 -14.77
N VAL A 660 27.25 5.73 -14.26
CA VAL A 660 26.87 6.63 -13.17
C VAL A 660 26.39 5.79 -11.99
N ILE A 661 27.18 5.72 -10.93
CA ILE A 661 26.81 5.07 -9.68
C ILE A 661 25.94 6.04 -8.90
N ILE A 662 24.71 5.62 -8.61
CA ILE A 662 23.72 6.43 -7.91
C ILE A 662 23.51 5.93 -6.48
N PRO A 663 23.21 6.82 -5.53
CA PRO A 663 22.97 6.44 -4.15
C PRO A 663 21.59 5.77 -3.98
N PRO A 664 21.37 5.01 -2.90
CA PRO A 664 20.14 4.22 -2.71
C PRO A 664 18.87 5.06 -2.61
N GLN A 665 19.00 6.35 -2.31
CA GLN A 665 17.89 7.30 -2.20
C GLN A 665 17.53 7.97 -3.54
N ALA A 666 18.28 7.72 -4.60
CA ALA A 666 18.08 8.35 -5.91
C ALA A 666 17.55 7.37 -6.97
N ASP A 667 16.52 7.80 -7.69
CA ASP A 667 15.91 7.07 -8.80
C ASP A 667 16.18 7.79 -10.12
N PHE A 668 16.53 7.01 -11.15
CA PHE A 668 16.77 7.55 -12.49
C PHE A 668 15.45 7.72 -13.24
N ILE A 669 15.12 8.96 -13.61
CA ILE A 669 13.89 9.28 -14.36
C ILE A 669 14.14 9.11 -15.86
N GLY A 670 15.29 9.58 -16.36
CA GLY A 670 15.61 9.52 -17.78
C GLY A 670 16.57 10.61 -18.24
N VAL A 671 16.88 10.58 -19.53
CA VAL A 671 17.70 11.60 -20.21
C VAL A 671 16.85 12.80 -20.59
N VAL A 672 17.38 14.00 -20.40
CA VAL A 672 16.79 15.27 -20.80
C VAL A 672 16.62 15.32 -22.31
N ARG A 673 15.39 15.49 -22.81
CA ARG A 673 15.08 15.57 -24.25
C ARG A 673 14.59 16.94 -24.74
N ASN A 674 14.24 17.83 -23.81
CA ASN A 674 13.63 19.14 -24.10
C ASN A 674 14.65 20.23 -24.47
N ASN A 675 15.95 19.96 -24.36
CA ASN A 675 17.00 20.90 -24.75
C ASN A 675 17.77 20.32 -25.94
N GLU A 676 17.74 21.01 -27.09
CA GLU A 676 18.45 20.60 -28.31
C GLU A 676 19.97 20.69 -28.19
N ALA A 677 20.48 21.47 -27.23
CA ALA A 677 21.91 21.56 -26.93
C ALA A 677 22.46 20.32 -26.20
N LEU A 678 21.60 19.43 -25.71
CA LEU A 678 21.98 18.19 -25.02
C LEU A 678 21.77 16.97 -25.92
N ALA A 679 22.77 16.10 -25.95
CA ALA A 679 22.74 14.83 -26.63
C ALA A 679 21.71 13.88 -25.98
N ARG A 680 20.93 13.23 -26.84
CA ARG A 680 19.94 12.22 -26.44
C ARG A 680 20.61 10.86 -26.36
N LEU A 681 21.23 10.59 -25.21
CA LEU A 681 21.88 9.31 -24.96
C LEU A 681 20.86 8.18 -24.77
N SER A 682 21.27 6.96 -25.15
CA SER A 682 20.57 5.72 -24.81
C SER A 682 21.07 5.28 -23.45
N CYS A 683 20.22 5.38 -22.42
CA CYS A 683 20.59 5.04 -21.05
C CYS A 683 19.66 3.98 -20.47
N ALA A 684 20.22 3.09 -19.66
CA ALA A 684 19.50 2.06 -18.93
C ALA A 684 19.97 1.99 -17.48
N PHE A 685 19.03 1.82 -16.55
CA PHE A 685 19.33 1.52 -15.16
C PHE A 685 19.62 0.03 -15.00
N LYS A 686 20.68 -0.31 -14.28
CA LYS A 686 21.11 -1.67 -13.96
C LYS A 686 21.46 -1.77 -12.47
N THR A 687 21.43 -2.97 -11.94
CA THR A 687 21.88 -3.27 -10.58
C THR A 687 22.83 -4.45 -10.64
N GLU A 688 24.11 -4.23 -10.36
CA GLU A 688 25.14 -5.28 -10.34
C GLU A 688 25.70 -5.39 -8.91
N ASN A 689 25.67 -6.58 -8.31
CA ASN A 689 26.23 -6.83 -6.97
C ASN A 689 25.80 -5.79 -5.91
N GLN A 690 24.50 -5.45 -5.87
CA GLN A 690 23.91 -4.42 -4.99
C GLN A 690 24.26 -2.96 -5.31
N THR A 691 25.17 -2.70 -6.27
CA THR A 691 25.44 -1.33 -6.74
C THR A 691 24.39 -0.89 -7.76
N ARG A 692 23.80 0.29 -7.54
CA ARG A 692 22.82 0.91 -8.43
C ARG A 692 23.56 1.76 -9.45
N LEU A 693 23.43 1.44 -10.73
CA LEU A 693 24.17 2.12 -11.80
C LEU A 693 23.30 2.45 -13.01
N VAL A 694 23.53 3.62 -13.59
CA VAL A 694 22.97 4.00 -14.89
C VAL A 694 24.07 3.88 -15.93
N VAL A 695 23.82 3.10 -16.97
CA VAL A 695 24.73 2.93 -18.12
C VAL A 695 24.18 3.71 -19.29
N CYS A 696 24.99 4.58 -19.88
CA CYS A 696 24.62 5.35 -21.07
C CYS A 696 25.59 5.10 -22.22
N ASP A 697 25.08 4.81 -23.41
CA ASP A 697 25.89 4.59 -24.60
C ASP A 697 26.46 5.92 -25.12
N LEU A 698 27.79 6.02 -25.24
CA LEU A 698 28.48 7.19 -25.80
C LEU A 698 28.90 7.00 -27.26
N GLY A 699 28.84 5.77 -27.77
CA GLY A 699 29.08 5.44 -29.17
C GLY A 699 29.95 4.20 -29.35
N ASN A 700 29.82 3.55 -30.52
CA ASN A 700 30.58 2.35 -30.86
C ASN A 700 31.10 2.43 -32.32
N PRO A 701 32.34 2.90 -32.55
CA PRO A 701 33.22 3.55 -31.57
C PRO A 701 32.83 5.01 -31.27
N MET A 702 33.13 5.49 -30.08
CA MET A 702 33.21 6.93 -29.79
C MET A 702 34.47 7.49 -30.46
N LYS A 703 34.27 8.20 -31.57
CA LYS A 703 35.36 8.67 -32.44
C LYS A 703 36.32 9.63 -31.74
N ALA A 704 37.53 9.73 -32.27
CA ALA A 704 38.51 10.73 -31.87
C ALA A 704 37.94 12.16 -31.94
N GLY A 705 38.17 12.95 -30.89
CA GLY A 705 37.69 14.33 -30.77
C GLY A 705 36.20 14.49 -30.44
N THR A 706 35.45 13.39 -30.21
CA THR A 706 34.02 13.47 -29.91
C THR A 706 33.79 14.10 -28.54
N LYS A 707 32.89 15.08 -28.49
CA LYS A 707 32.42 15.74 -27.26
C LYS A 707 30.90 15.63 -27.16
N LEU A 708 30.40 15.11 -26.03
CA LEU A 708 28.98 14.89 -25.78
C LEU A 708 28.57 15.55 -24.46
N LEU A 709 27.56 16.41 -24.53
CA LEU A 709 26.90 16.99 -23.36
C LEU A 709 25.54 16.32 -23.17
N ALA A 710 25.27 15.71 -22.02
CA ALA A 710 24.00 15.04 -21.75
C ALA A 710 23.44 15.42 -20.38
N GLY A 711 22.12 15.60 -20.29
CA GLY A 711 21.43 15.82 -19.02
C GLY A 711 20.78 14.54 -18.51
N LEU A 712 21.10 14.12 -17.30
CA LEU A 712 20.53 12.96 -16.64
C LEU A 712 19.64 13.45 -15.48
N ARG A 713 18.35 13.10 -15.49
CA ARG A 713 17.41 13.47 -14.43
C ARG A 713 17.24 12.36 -13.41
N PHE A 714 17.26 12.76 -12.15
CA PHE A 714 17.07 11.92 -10.98
C PHE A 714 15.96 12.51 -10.10
N SER A 715 15.26 11.63 -9.38
CA SER A 715 14.46 12.01 -8.21
C SER A 715 15.19 11.52 -6.97
N VAL A 716 15.47 12.40 -6.02
CA VAL A 716 16.12 12.03 -4.76
C VAL A 716 15.08 12.06 -3.65
N ASN A 717 14.79 10.89 -3.10
CA ASN A 717 13.78 10.67 -2.08
C ASN A 717 14.50 10.46 -0.74
N GLN A 718 14.87 11.55 -0.09
CA GLN A 718 15.67 11.51 1.14
C GLN A 718 14.79 11.59 2.38
N GLN A 719 14.70 10.48 3.11
CA GLN A 719 13.98 10.38 4.38
C GLN A 719 14.89 10.13 5.60
N SER A 720 16.17 9.78 5.36
CA SER A 720 17.15 9.52 6.42
C SER A 720 17.60 10.80 7.11
N GLU A 721 17.60 10.79 8.45
CA GLU A 721 17.88 11.94 9.32
C GLU A 721 19.39 12.15 9.58
N MET A 722 20.26 11.24 9.14
CA MET A 722 21.70 11.23 9.47
C MET A 722 22.64 11.77 8.38
N ASP A 723 22.22 11.74 7.12
CA ASP A 723 23.08 12.11 6.00
C ASP A 723 23.17 13.64 5.84
N THR A 724 24.34 14.16 5.46
CA THR A 724 24.55 15.60 5.19
C THR A 724 24.53 15.94 3.71
N SER A 725 24.76 14.96 2.84
CA SER A 725 24.88 15.14 1.40
C SER A 725 24.67 13.82 0.66
N VAL A 726 24.39 13.94 -0.63
CA VAL A 726 24.13 12.82 -1.54
C VAL A 726 25.21 12.80 -2.62
N LYS A 727 25.86 11.65 -2.83
CA LYS A 727 27.03 11.50 -3.72
C LYS A 727 26.69 10.69 -4.97
N PHE A 728 27.16 11.16 -6.12
CA PHE A 728 27.09 10.49 -7.42
C PHE A 728 28.52 10.29 -7.96
N ASP A 729 28.86 9.10 -8.41
CA ASP A 729 30.17 8.80 -8.99
C ASP A 729 30.05 8.45 -10.47
N LEU A 730 30.82 9.12 -11.32
CA LEU A 730 30.77 8.98 -12.78
C LEU A 730 32.10 8.50 -13.35
N GLN A 731 32.06 7.57 -14.30
CA GLN A 731 33.24 7.06 -15.00
C GLN A 731 32.88 6.60 -16.43
N ILE A 732 33.75 6.82 -17.40
CA ILE A 732 33.61 6.27 -18.76
C ILE A 732 34.42 4.98 -18.88
N ARG A 733 33.85 3.96 -19.51
CA ARG A 733 34.47 2.66 -19.78
C ARG A 733 34.38 2.32 -21.27
N SER A 734 35.40 1.66 -21.80
CA SER A 734 35.45 1.12 -23.17
C SER A 734 36.04 -0.29 -23.19
N SER A 735 35.91 -0.98 -24.32
CA SER A 735 36.41 -2.35 -24.54
C SER A 735 37.85 -2.41 -25.09
N ASN A 736 38.52 -1.26 -25.23
CA ASN A 736 39.90 -1.17 -25.72
C ASN A 736 40.89 -1.88 -24.78
N LEU A 737 42.03 -2.32 -25.32
CA LEU A 737 43.08 -3.00 -24.56
C LEU A 737 43.90 -2.05 -23.67
N TYR A 738 44.03 -0.79 -24.09
CA TYR A 738 44.81 0.26 -23.42
C TYR A 738 43.92 1.49 -23.17
N ASP A 739 44.21 2.23 -22.11
CA ASP A 739 43.56 3.49 -21.73
C ASP A 739 42.01 3.43 -21.72
N ASN A 740 41.48 2.28 -21.31
CA ASN A 740 40.08 1.91 -21.49
C ASN A 740 39.09 2.58 -20.50
N LEU A 741 39.59 3.32 -19.51
CA LEU A 741 38.81 3.95 -18.44
C LEU A 741 39.15 5.43 -18.30
N SER A 742 38.16 6.25 -17.95
CA SER A 742 38.40 7.62 -17.47
C SER A 742 38.70 7.64 -15.97
N PRO A 743 39.25 8.75 -15.44
CA PRO A 743 39.21 9.04 -14.00
C PRO A 743 37.77 9.09 -13.49
N THR A 744 37.56 8.70 -12.24
CA THR A 744 36.25 8.80 -11.55
C THR A 744 36.03 10.23 -11.09
N THR A 745 34.87 10.80 -11.44
CA THR A 745 34.46 12.14 -11.03
C THR A 745 33.26 12.03 -10.08
N SER A 746 33.40 12.57 -8.87
CA SER A 746 32.33 12.59 -7.87
C SER A 746 31.60 13.93 -7.87
N TYR A 747 30.26 13.89 -7.82
CA TYR A 747 29.40 15.03 -7.55
C TYR A 747 28.69 14.86 -6.22
N GLN A 748 28.73 15.88 -5.38
CA GLN A 748 28.10 15.89 -4.06
C GLN A 748 27.07 17.03 -4.01
N ALA A 749 25.83 16.66 -3.71
CA ALA A 749 24.73 17.61 -3.51
C ALA A 749 24.45 17.74 -2.01
N ASP A 750 24.43 18.98 -1.51
CA ASP A 750 24.22 19.26 -0.10
C ASP A 750 22.74 19.16 0.27
N LEU A 751 22.44 18.56 1.42
CA LEU A 751 21.07 18.52 1.94
C LEU A 751 20.75 19.81 2.69
N ALA A 752 19.52 20.31 2.54
CA ALA A 752 19.04 21.53 3.15
C ALA A 752 17.68 21.31 3.84
N ILE A 753 17.41 22.14 4.85
CA ILE A 753 16.14 22.14 5.58
C ILE A 753 15.25 23.25 5.01
N LEU A 754 14.00 22.92 4.69
CA LEU A 754 12.96 23.88 4.32
C LEU A 754 11.65 23.48 4.98
N ALA A 755 11.26 24.19 6.04
CA ALA A 755 9.93 24.09 6.62
C ALA A 755 9.15 25.38 6.33
N SER A 756 7.94 25.26 5.80
CA SER A 756 7.08 26.40 5.51
C SER A 756 5.92 26.34 6.48
N VAL A 757 6.16 26.84 7.70
CA VAL A 757 5.20 26.78 8.79
C VAL A 757 4.31 28.02 8.75
N GLU A 758 3.00 27.81 8.80
CA GLU A 758 2.02 28.89 8.89
C GLU A 758 1.14 28.69 10.11
N ILE A 759 0.68 29.81 10.68
CA ILE A 759 -0.37 29.84 11.68
C ILE A 759 -1.56 30.59 11.10
N ARG A 760 -2.76 30.08 11.31
CA ARG A 760 -4.02 30.69 10.90
C ARG A 760 -4.97 30.69 12.08
N GLY A 761 -5.93 31.60 12.08
CA GLY A 761 -6.99 31.56 13.07
C GLY A 761 -8.27 32.22 12.60
N VAL A 762 -9.38 31.83 13.23
CA VAL A 762 -10.72 32.31 12.91
C VAL A 762 -11.56 32.43 14.18
N SER A 763 -12.51 33.38 14.19
CA SER A 763 -13.53 33.49 15.22
C SER A 763 -14.88 33.05 14.69
N SER A 764 -15.63 32.32 15.50
CA SER A 764 -17.00 31.89 15.22
C SER A 764 -17.89 32.20 16.44
N PRO A 765 -18.79 33.20 16.37
CA PRO A 765 -18.96 34.16 15.27
C PRO A 765 -17.86 35.24 15.26
N ASP A 766 -17.57 35.81 14.09
CA ASP A 766 -16.63 36.93 13.91
C ASP A 766 -17.23 38.29 14.33
N HIS A 767 -18.55 38.38 14.44
CA HIS A 767 -19.27 39.55 14.90
C HIS A 767 -20.45 39.20 15.82
N ILE A 768 -20.74 40.09 16.78
CA ILE A 768 -21.86 39.97 17.73
C ILE A 768 -22.61 41.30 17.78
N PHE A 769 -23.93 41.22 17.61
CA PHE A 769 -24.82 42.37 17.70
C PHE A 769 -25.46 42.48 19.10
N LEU A 770 -25.36 43.65 19.71
CA LEU A 770 -26.07 44.01 20.95
C LEU A 770 -27.35 44.80 20.62
N PRO A 771 -28.44 44.64 21.40
CA PRO A 771 -28.59 43.78 22.58
C PRO A 771 -28.83 42.30 22.23
N ILE A 772 -28.39 41.39 23.10
CA ILE A 772 -28.59 39.94 22.95
C ILE A 772 -30.05 39.58 23.23
N ALA A 773 -30.68 38.82 22.33
CA ALA A 773 -32.07 38.37 22.49
C ALA A 773 -32.20 37.45 23.71
N ASN A 774 -33.26 37.65 24.51
CA ASN A 774 -33.63 36.84 25.68
C ASN A 774 -32.61 36.79 26.83
N TRP A 775 -31.55 37.62 26.81
CA TRP A 775 -30.57 37.69 27.90
C TRP A 775 -31.04 38.63 29.02
N GLN A 776 -30.86 38.21 30.27
CA GLN A 776 -31.14 39.02 31.46
C GLN A 776 -29.92 39.01 32.40
N PRO A 777 -29.61 40.14 33.08
CA PRO A 777 -28.49 40.20 34.00
C PRO A 777 -28.74 39.35 35.25
N GLN A 778 -27.83 38.43 35.54
CA GLN A 778 -27.88 37.53 36.69
C GLN A 778 -26.71 37.82 37.63
N GLU A 779 -26.98 37.92 38.93
CA GLU A 779 -25.96 38.30 39.94
C GLU A 779 -24.95 37.18 40.18
N ASN A 780 -25.39 35.91 40.14
CA ASN A 780 -24.56 34.72 40.18
C ASN A 780 -24.90 33.81 38.98
N PRO A 781 -24.15 33.89 37.88
CA PRO A 781 -24.38 33.04 36.70
C PRO A 781 -23.93 31.60 36.97
N GLU A 782 -24.78 30.61 36.70
CA GLU A 782 -24.47 29.18 36.85
C GLU A 782 -24.39 28.44 35.51
N THR A 783 -25.10 28.94 34.49
CA THR A 783 -25.21 28.31 33.16
C THR A 783 -24.53 29.14 32.08
N GLU A 784 -24.25 28.49 30.94
CA GLU A 784 -23.69 29.16 29.76
C GLU A 784 -24.61 30.27 29.19
N GLU A 785 -25.92 30.16 29.37
CA GLU A 785 -26.92 31.12 28.88
C GLU A 785 -26.96 32.40 29.72
N ASP A 786 -26.65 32.29 31.02
CA ASP A 786 -26.65 33.42 31.97
C ASP A 786 -25.56 34.45 31.62
N ILE A 787 -24.46 34.02 30.97
CA ILE A 787 -23.33 34.90 30.63
C ILE A 787 -23.55 35.64 29.31
N GLY A 788 -23.85 34.90 28.24
CA GLY A 788 -23.89 35.45 26.89
C GLY A 788 -23.59 34.45 25.77
N PRO A 789 -23.48 34.94 24.53
CA PRO A 789 -23.27 34.09 23.36
C PRO A 789 -21.90 33.38 23.39
N LEU A 790 -21.87 32.20 22.76
CA LEU A 790 -20.68 31.42 22.54
C LEU A 790 -19.78 32.12 21.50
N VAL A 791 -18.49 32.23 21.81
CA VAL A 791 -17.44 32.73 20.92
C VAL A 791 -16.31 31.71 20.89
N GLN A 792 -16.09 31.11 19.74
CA GLN A 792 -15.05 30.10 19.54
C GLN A 792 -13.93 30.68 18.68
N HIS A 793 -12.72 30.74 19.24
CA HIS A 793 -11.52 31.07 18.46
C HIS A 793 -10.75 29.78 18.16
N ILE A 794 -10.43 29.56 16.89
CA ILE A 794 -9.72 28.37 16.43
C ILE A 794 -8.37 28.83 15.88
N TYR A 795 -7.28 28.19 16.30
CA TYR A 795 -5.92 28.45 15.82
C TYR A 795 -5.32 27.18 15.24
N GLU A 796 -4.92 27.21 13.98
CA GLU A 796 -4.28 26.09 13.28
C GLU A 796 -2.82 26.44 12.98
N LEU A 797 -1.89 25.63 13.48
CA LEU A 797 -0.48 25.65 13.11
C LEU A 797 -0.23 24.51 12.11
N ARG A 798 0.25 24.81 10.90
CA ARG A 798 0.43 23.83 9.83
C ARG A 798 1.81 23.89 9.23
N ASN A 799 2.42 22.73 8.98
CA ASN A 799 3.66 22.62 8.22
C ASN A 799 3.36 22.30 6.75
N ASN A 800 3.56 23.27 5.85
CA ASN A 800 3.43 23.04 4.41
C ASN A 800 4.77 22.70 3.73
N GLY A 801 5.89 22.89 4.43
CA GLY A 801 7.21 22.65 3.85
C GLY A 801 7.55 21.16 3.76
N PRO A 802 8.54 20.80 2.94
CA PRO A 802 9.00 19.43 2.80
C PRO A 802 9.59 18.88 4.12
N SER A 803 10.37 19.69 4.83
CA SER A 803 11.08 19.25 6.03
C SER A 803 10.19 19.25 7.28
N ALA A 804 10.28 18.19 8.07
CA ALA A 804 9.61 18.10 9.37
C ALA A 804 10.37 18.88 10.45
N PHE A 805 9.66 19.37 11.46
CA PHE A 805 10.27 19.91 12.68
C PHE A 805 9.88 19.05 13.90
N SER A 806 10.69 19.10 14.94
CA SER A 806 10.54 18.28 16.16
C SER A 806 9.81 19.00 17.29
N LYS A 807 10.06 20.31 17.46
CA LYS A 807 9.43 21.11 18.53
C LYS A 807 9.14 22.54 18.10
N VAL A 808 7.95 23.01 18.47
CA VAL A 808 7.49 24.39 18.28
C VAL A 808 6.83 24.89 19.57
N MET A 809 7.08 26.15 19.90
CA MET A 809 6.37 26.85 20.97
C MET A 809 5.30 27.75 20.36
N LEU A 810 4.04 27.54 20.72
CA LEU A 810 2.92 28.39 20.35
C LEU A 810 2.46 29.19 21.58
N ASN A 811 2.33 30.50 21.43
CA ASN A 811 1.95 31.42 22.49
C ASN A 811 0.68 32.17 22.09
N LEU A 812 -0.43 31.90 22.78
CA LEU A 812 -1.70 32.60 22.63
C LEU A 812 -1.85 33.66 23.71
N GLN A 813 -2.23 34.87 23.29
CA GLN A 813 -2.55 36.01 24.13
C GLN A 813 -4.05 36.31 24.02
N TRP A 814 -4.76 36.25 25.15
CA TRP A 814 -6.21 36.36 25.24
C TRP A 814 -6.67 37.59 26.04
N PRO A 815 -7.56 38.44 25.49
CA PRO A 815 -8.07 39.61 26.20
C PRO A 815 -9.09 39.20 27.28
N TYR A 816 -8.64 39.07 28.52
CA TYR A 816 -9.45 38.52 29.61
C TYR A 816 -10.30 39.58 30.32
N LYS A 817 -9.70 40.70 30.74
CA LYS A 817 -10.40 41.78 31.46
C LYS A 817 -10.00 43.18 30.99
N TYR A 818 -10.94 44.12 31.08
CA TYR A 818 -10.71 45.54 30.86
C TYR A 818 -11.37 46.35 31.97
N ASN A 819 -10.60 47.18 32.69
CA ASN A 819 -11.07 47.95 33.85
C ASN A 819 -11.86 47.12 34.88
N ASN A 820 -11.31 45.95 35.28
CA ASN A 820 -11.95 44.94 36.15
C ASN A 820 -13.22 44.25 35.59
N ASN A 821 -13.65 44.57 34.37
CA ASN A 821 -14.77 43.88 33.73
C ASN A 821 -14.28 42.73 32.85
N THR A 822 -14.87 41.54 32.98
CA THR A 822 -14.57 40.37 32.14
C THR A 822 -15.01 40.64 30.70
N LEU A 823 -14.19 40.28 29.71
CA LEU A 823 -14.51 40.41 28.29
C LEU A 823 -14.99 39.05 27.72
N LEU A 824 -14.03 38.22 27.29
CA LEU A 824 -14.29 36.87 26.84
C LEU A 824 -13.90 35.88 27.92
N TYR A 825 -14.91 35.23 28.50
CA TYR A 825 -14.74 34.24 29.55
C TYR A 825 -14.44 32.87 28.95
N ILE A 826 -13.23 32.36 29.14
CA ILE A 826 -12.86 31.04 28.62
C ILE A 826 -13.52 29.95 29.47
N MET A 827 -14.30 29.10 28.82
CA MET A 827 -14.99 27.95 29.43
C MET A 827 -14.09 26.72 29.41
N GLN A 828 -13.54 26.41 28.24
CA GLN A 828 -12.61 25.30 28.01
C GLN A 828 -11.80 25.57 26.75
N TYR A 829 -10.69 24.86 26.60
CA TYR A 829 -10.01 24.75 25.32
C TYR A 829 -9.78 23.27 25.00
N GLU A 830 -9.81 22.94 23.72
CA GLU A 830 -9.60 21.60 23.19
C GLU A 830 -8.41 21.62 22.22
N ILE A 831 -7.70 20.50 22.14
CA ILE A 831 -6.48 20.36 21.35
C ILE A 831 -6.68 19.22 20.36
N ASP A 832 -6.33 19.46 19.10
CA ASP A 832 -6.20 18.43 18.07
C ASP A 832 -4.75 18.42 17.55
N GLY A 833 -4.17 17.23 17.43
CA GLY A 833 -2.76 17.04 17.07
C GLY A 833 -1.78 16.95 18.26
N PRO A 834 -0.46 16.82 17.98
CA PRO A 834 0.56 16.51 18.98
C PRO A 834 0.98 17.76 19.78
N MET A 835 0.08 18.31 20.60
CA MET A 835 0.31 19.55 21.33
C MET A 835 -0.19 19.47 22.78
N ASN A 836 0.57 20.05 23.71
CA ASN A 836 0.19 20.19 25.12
C ASN A 836 0.18 21.68 25.50
N CYS A 837 -0.93 22.19 26.01
CA CYS A 837 -1.09 23.59 26.39
C CYS A 837 -1.24 23.78 27.90
N THR A 838 -0.72 24.90 28.40
CA THR A 838 -0.90 25.34 29.78
C THR A 838 -1.34 26.81 29.80
N SER A 839 -2.31 27.11 30.66
CA SER A 839 -2.77 28.48 30.91
C SER A 839 -2.08 29.02 32.15
N ASP A 840 -1.71 30.30 32.14
CA ASP A 840 -1.16 30.99 33.31
C ASP A 840 -2.22 31.34 34.36
N MET A 841 -3.49 31.40 33.96
CA MET A 841 -4.65 31.60 34.83
C MET A 841 -5.55 30.36 34.84
N GLU A 842 -6.27 30.14 35.95
CA GLU A 842 -7.29 29.08 36.05
C GLU A 842 -8.42 29.34 35.05
N ILE A 843 -8.72 28.34 34.21
CA ILE A 843 -9.81 28.39 33.24
C ILE A 843 -11.12 28.01 33.94
N ASN A 844 -12.21 28.70 33.60
CA ASN A 844 -13.52 28.55 34.24
C ASN A 844 -13.50 28.63 35.80
N PRO A 845 -12.97 29.72 36.39
CA PRO A 845 -12.88 29.86 37.86
C PRO A 845 -14.24 29.88 38.57
N LEU A 846 -15.33 30.18 37.84
CA LEU A 846 -16.70 30.22 38.37
C LEU A 846 -17.41 28.85 38.27
N LYS A 847 -16.74 27.83 37.73
CA LYS A 847 -17.24 26.45 37.58
C LYS A 847 -18.61 26.39 36.90
N ILE A 848 -18.78 27.20 35.86
CA ILE A 848 -20.02 27.29 35.08
C ILE A 848 -20.24 25.96 34.36
N LYS A 849 -21.46 25.43 34.43
CA LYS A 849 -21.80 24.09 33.92
C LYS A 849 -21.80 24.10 32.38
N ILE A 850 -21.02 23.20 31.79
CA ILE A 850 -20.87 23.06 30.33
C ILE A 850 -21.99 22.17 29.79
N SER A 851 -22.64 22.60 28.71
CA SER A 851 -23.59 21.76 27.98
C SER A 851 -22.82 20.70 27.16
N VAL A 852 -23.06 19.41 27.43
CA VAL A 852 -22.50 18.31 26.63
C VAL A 852 -23.22 18.30 25.27
N PRO A 853 -22.51 18.26 24.13
CA PRO A 853 -23.16 18.06 22.84
C PRO A 853 -23.84 16.68 22.87
N LYS A 854 -25.15 16.61 22.65
CA LYS A 854 -25.82 15.34 22.37
C LYS A 854 -25.19 14.78 21.09
N ALA A 855 -24.58 13.60 21.19
CA ALA A 855 -24.13 12.84 20.04
C ALA A 855 -25.33 12.58 19.11
N ASP A 856 -25.15 12.87 17.82
CA ASP A 856 -26.13 12.65 16.77
C ASP A 856 -26.59 11.17 16.73
N GLU A 857 -27.81 10.93 17.19
CA GLU A 857 -28.64 9.83 16.69
C GLU A 857 -28.99 10.14 15.23
N LYS A 858 -28.19 9.60 14.29
CA LYS A 858 -28.57 9.53 12.89
C LYS A 858 -29.71 8.53 12.73
N ASN A 859 -30.94 9.04 12.69
CA ASN A 859 -32.04 8.36 12.00
C ASN A 859 -32.11 8.88 10.56
N GLU A 860 -31.92 7.95 9.63
CA GLU A 860 -32.21 8.13 8.21
C GLU A 860 -33.68 8.53 8.02
N THR A 861 -33.93 9.55 7.19
CA THR A 861 -35.04 9.49 6.23
C THR A 861 -34.83 10.49 5.09
N ILE A 862 -34.78 9.92 3.89
CA ILE A 862 -35.30 10.43 2.62
C ILE A 862 -34.51 11.57 1.94
N ARG A 863 -33.85 11.16 0.85
CA ARG A 863 -33.42 12.00 -0.27
C ARG A 863 -34.67 12.54 -0.98
N ASP A 864 -34.76 13.85 -1.11
CA ASP A 864 -35.40 14.48 -2.26
C ASP A 864 -34.47 15.57 -2.80
N GLU A 865 -34.24 15.47 -4.11
CA GLU A 865 -33.58 16.48 -4.92
C GLU A 865 -34.36 17.80 -4.79
N ASP A 866 -33.69 18.90 -4.45
CA ASP A 866 -34.10 20.18 -5.04
C ASP A 866 -32.89 21.08 -5.30
N ASN A 867 -32.78 21.41 -6.58
CA ASN A 867 -31.75 22.18 -7.21
C ASN A 867 -32.09 23.66 -7.00
N ARG A 868 -31.40 24.36 -6.09
CA ARG A 868 -31.50 25.83 -5.96
C ARG A 868 -30.12 26.45 -5.81
N ASP A 869 -29.63 26.97 -6.93
CA ASP A 869 -28.58 27.97 -7.01
C ASP A 869 -28.92 29.16 -6.08
N HIS A 870 -28.15 29.31 -5.00
CA HIS A 870 -28.13 30.54 -4.23
C HIS A 870 -26.97 31.41 -4.72
N HIS A 871 -27.26 32.26 -5.69
CA HIS A 871 -26.48 33.46 -5.97
C HIS A 871 -26.44 34.36 -4.72
N ILE A 872 -25.32 34.35 -4.01
CA ILE A 872 -25.04 35.36 -2.98
C ILE A 872 -24.44 36.57 -3.69
N ASN A 873 -25.26 37.58 -3.94
CA ASN A 873 -24.81 38.92 -4.27
C ASN A 873 -23.98 39.47 -3.10
N ARG A 874 -22.68 39.64 -3.34
CA ARG A 874 -21.77 40.41 -2.49
C ARG A 874 -22.28 41.85 -2.42
N ARG A 875 -22.99 42.19 -1.33
CA ARG A 875 -23.15 43.59 -0.91
C ARG A 875 -21.88 44.00 -0.19
N GLU A 876 -21.07 44.80 -0.87
CA GLU A 876 -20.04 45.61 -0.19
C GLU A 876 -20.76 46.61 0.72
N ILE A 877 -20.66 46.39 2.02
CA ILE A 877 -21.01 47.38 3.02
C ILE A 877 -19.74 48.18 3.27
N THR A 878 -19.76 49.42 2.79
CA THR A 878 -18.83 50.48 3.16
C THR A 878 -18.68 50.54 4.68
N SER A 879 -17.45 50.37 5.15
CA SER A 879 -17.04 50.61 6.53
C SER A 879 -17.45 52.02 6.96
N ILE A 880 -18.40 52.11 7.88
CA ILE A 880 -18.70 53.34 8.58
C ILE A 880 -17.58 53.54 9.60
N GLU A 881 -16.71 54.52 9.37
CA GLU A 881 -15.77 55.03 10.36
C GLU A 881 -16.56 55.66 11.53
N GLY A 882 -16.94 54.82 12.49
CA GLY A 882 -17.14 55.23 13.87
C GLY A 882 -15.98 54.66 14.70
N ASP A 883 -15.52 55.37 15.74
CA ASP A 883 -14.41 54.95 16.60
C ASP A 883 -14.64 53.54 17.19
N VAL A 884 -14.09 52.50 16.56
CA VAL A 884 -14.10 51.13 17.07
C VAL A 884 -12.95 50.97 18.06
N HIS A 885 -13.27 50.82 19.33
CA HIS A 885 -12.27 50.68 20.38
C HIS A 885 -11.69 49.26 20.39
N THR A 886 -10.42 49.12 20.02
CA THR A 886 -9.75 47.81 19.97
C THR A 886 -9.25 47.39 21.35
N LEU A 887 -9.75 46.26 21.85
CA LEU A 887 -9.35 45.65 23.12
C LEU A 887 -8.54 44.39 22.85
N GLY A 888 -7.21 44.53 22.90
CA GLY A 888 -6.27 43.42 22.86
C GLY A 888 -5.40 43.40 24.11
N CYS A 889 -4.50 42.42 24.23
CA CYS A 889 -3.63 42.25 25.39
C CYS A 889 -2.64 43.41 25.68
N GLY A 890 -2.55 44.42 24.81
CA GLY A 890 -1.82 45.66 25.10
C GLY A 890 -2.61 46.63 25.98
N THR A 891 -3.95 46.61 25.92
CA THR A 891 -4.85 47.51 26.64
C THR A 891 -5.71 46.79 27.68
N ALA A 892 -5.94 45.49 27.50
CA ALA A 892 -6.67 44.60 28.41
C ALA A 892 -5.69 43.72 29.22
N GLU A 893 -6.11 43.30 30.41
CA GLU A 893 -5.44 42.25 31.17
C GLU A 893 -5.44 40.95 30.36
N CYS A 894 -4.26 40.37 30.18
CA CYS A 894 -4.03 39.29 29.24
C CYS A 894 -3.88 37.96 29.96
N LEU A 895 -4.63 36.96 29.49
CA LEU A 895 -4.43 35.55 29.83
C LEU A 895 -3.55 34.91 28.76
N LYS A 896 -2.54 34.14 29.16
CA LYS A 896 -1.61 33.49 28.25
C LYS A 896 -1.79 31.98 28.25
N ILE A 897 -1.93 31.41 27.07
CA ILE A 897 -1.90 29.95 26.86
C ILE A 897 -0.64 29.63 26.08
N VAL A 898 0.24 28.85 26.69
CA VAL A 898 1.51 28.41 26.09
C VAL A 898 1.38 26.95 25.73
N CYS A 899 1.66 26.63 24.47
CA CYS A 899 1.55 25.29 23.93
C CYS A 899 2.88 24.77 23.39
N GLN A 900 3.24 23.56 23.82
CA GLN A 900 4.37 22.80 23.31
C GLN A 900 3.86 21.86 22.23
N VAL A 901 4.23 22.11 20.97
CA VAL A 901 3.89 21.26 19.83
C VAL A 901 5.06 20.32 19.56
N GLY A 902 4.76 19.03 19.42
CA GLY A 902 5.71 17.99 19.06
C GLY A 902 6.02 17.95 17.56
N ARG A 903 6.40 16.77 17.06
CA ARG A 903 6.80 16.57 15.67
C ARG A 903 5.62 16.80 14.73
N LEU A 904 5.76 17.74 13.77
CA LEU A 904 4.82 17.91 12.67
C LEU A 904 5.52 17.68 11.33
N GLU A 905 5.07 16.64 10.64
CA GLU A 905 5.49 16.28 9.30
C GLU A 905 4.82 17.16 8.23
N ARG A 906 5.30 17.04 6.98
CA ARG A 906 4.71 17.73 5.84
C ARG A 906 3.19 17.48 5.76
N GLY A 907 2.44 18.57 5.69
CA GLY A 907 0.98 18.57 5.55
C GLY A 907 0.20 18.30 6.85
N LYS A 908 0.86 18.09 7.98
CA LYS A 908 0.22 17.92 9.29
C LYS A 908 0.00 19.27 9.98
N SER A 909 -0.98 19.32 10.87
CA SER A 909 -1.29 20.50 11.68
C SER A 909 -1.56 20.15 13.15
N ALA A 910 -1.47 21.17 14.00
CA ALA A 910 -1.92 21.16 15.38
C ALA A 910 -2.90 22.31 15.58
N ILE A 911 -4.04 22.05 16.21
CA ILE A 911 -5.17 22.97 16.30
C ILE A 911 -5.53 23.21 17.77
N LEU A 912 -5.73 24.48 18.13
CA LEU A 912 -6.24 24.92 19.44
C LEU A 912 -7.65 25.50 19.26
N TYR A 913 -8.63 24.87 19.88
CA TYR A 913 -10.00 25.37 19.95
C TYR A 913 -10.21 26.05 21.30
N VAL A 914 -10.48 27.35 21.33
CA VAL A 914 -10.75 28.11 22.56
C VAL A 914 -12.24 28.44 22.60
N LYS A 915 -12.97 27.75 23.49
CA LYS A 915 -14.41 27.96 23.71
C LYS A 915 -14.59 29.02 24.80
N SER A 916 -15.15 30.16 24.42
CA SER A 916 -15.39 31.28 25.35
C SER A 916 -16.82 31.79 25.29
N ARG A 917 -17.24 32.52 26.31
CA ARG A 917 -18.54 33.19 26.38
C ARG A 917 -18.31 34.69 26.48
N LEU A 918 -19.06 35.46 25.69
CA LEU A 918 -19.03 36.92 25.81
C LEU A 918 -19.71 37.33 27.12
N TRP A 919 -19.00 38.08 27.97
CA TRP A 919 -19.56 38.58 29.21
C TRP A 919 -20.48 39.78 28.94
N THR A 920 -21.75 39.51 28.65
CA THR A 920 -22.70 40.50 28.13
C THR A 920 -22.90 41.68 29.10
N GLN A 921 -22.84 41.43 30.41
CA GLN A 921 -22.99 42.46 31.44
C GLN A 921 -21.97 43.61 31.30
N THR A 922 -20.75 43.31 30.85
CA THR A 922 -19.69 44.32 30.65
C THR A 922 -20.07 45.36 29.61
N PHE A 923 -20.73 44.93 28.53
CA PHE A 923 -21.10 45.79 27.41
C PHE A 923 -22.47 46.46 27.61
N MET A 924 -23.29 45.96 28.53
CA MET A 924 -24.60 46.53 28.87
C MET A 924 -24.54 47.64 29.93
N ASN A 925 -23.39 47.87 30.57
CA ASN A 925 -23.19 48.96 31.54
C ASN A 925 -23.36 50.34 30.90
N LYS A 926 -23.96 51.31 31.62
CA LYS A 926 -24.27 52.68 31.11
C LYS A 926 -23.06 53.42 30.53
N GLU A 927 -21.85 53.13 30.99
CA GLU A 927 -20.59 53.74 30.51
C GLU A 927 -20.15 53.17 29.15
N ASN A 928 -20.55 51.95 28.81
CA ASN A 928 -20.15 51.21 27.61
C ASN A 928 -21.27 51.10 26.56
N GLN A 929 -22.47 51.61 26.89
CA GLN A 929 -23.59 51.71 25.96
C GLN A 929 -23.24 52.67 24.81
N ASN A 930 -23.53 52.26 23.56
CA ASN A 930 -23.25 52.98 22.30
C ASN A 930 -21.80 52.99 21.77
N HIS A 931 -20.85 52.25 22.36
CA HIS A 931 -19.52 52.04 21.75
C HIS A 931 -19.42 50.71 21.00
N SER A 932 -18.64 50.69 19.92
CA SER A 932 -18.27 49.45 19.21
C SER A 932 -16.90 48.98 19.68
N TYR A 933 -16.79 47.70 20.05
CA TYR A 933 -15.56 47.12 20.57
C TYR A 933 -15.03 46.03 19.63
N SER A 934 -13.73 45.97 19.40
CA SER A 934 -13.09 44.86 18.69
C SER A 934 -12.21 44.07 19.67
N LEU A 935 -12.62 42.85 20.01
CA LEU A 935 -11.89 41.99 20.92
C LEU A 935 -10.84 41.19 20.14
N LYS A 936 -9.57 41.41 20.45
CA LYS A 936 -8.43 40.87 19.68
C LYS A 936 -7.62 39.88 20.51
N SER A 937 -7.49 38.64 20.03
CA SER A 937 -6.53 37.67 20.54
C SER A 937 -5.46 37.35 19.50
N SER A 938 -4.22 37.14 19.93
CA SER A 938 -3.09 36.90 19.03
C SER A 938 -2.35 35.64 19.41
N ALA A 939 -2.05 34.80 18.41
CA ALA A 939 -1.21 33.62 18.56
C ALA A 939 0.08 33.79 17.77
N SER A 940 1.22 33.50 18.39
CA SER A 940 2.53 33.45 17.72
C SER A 940 3.16 32.08 17.89
N PHE A 941 4.03 31.69 16.99
CA PHE A 941 4.82 30.48 17.14
C PHE A 941 6.30 30.72 16.84
N ASN A 942 7.15 29.86 17.41
CA ASN A 942 8.57 29.81 17.11
C ASN A 942 9.03 28.34 17.01
N VAL A 943 9.66 27.97 15.90
CA VAL A 943 10.24 26.63 15.70
C VAL A 943 11.61 26.56 16.38
N ILE A 944 11.81 25.56 17.23
CA ILE A 944 12.99 25.48 18.11
C ILE A 944 13.92 24.34 17.71
N GLU A 945 13.36 23.20 17.33
CA GLU A 945 14.15 22.01 17.02
C GLU A 945 13.68 21.35 15.72
N PHE A 946 14.66 20.90 14.93
CA PHE A 946 14.50 20.01 13.79
C PHE A 946 15.09 18.63 14.11
N PRO A 947 14.61 17.54 13.49
CA PRO A 947 15.19 16.21 13.68
C PRO A 947 16.61 16.09 13.08
N TYR A 948 16.95 16.95 12.12
CA TYR A 948 18.20 16.92 11.34
C TYR A 948 19.36 17.66 12.04
N LYS A 949 19.89 17.11 13.14
CA LYS A 949 20.86 17.80 14.03
C LYS A 949 22.18 18.24 13.37
N ASN A 950 22.58 17.63 12.26
CA ASN A 950 23.84 17.92 11.58
C ASN A 950 23.72 19.04 10.52
N LEU A 951 22.53 19.63 10.33
CA LEU A 951 22.27 20.67 9.34
C LEU A 951 21.86 21.97 10.02
N SER A 952 22.36 23.09 9.53
CA SER A 952 21.98 24.43 9.99
C SER A 952 20.59 24.81 9.48
N PHE A 953 19.78 25.42 10.34
CA PHE A 953 18.46 25.96 9.98
C PHE A 953 18.33 27.44 10.37
N GLU A 954 17.38 28.13 9.74
CA GLU A 954 17.01 29.51 10.07
C GLU A 954 15.85 29.53 11.07
N ASP A 955 15.78 30.57 11.90
CA ASP A 955 14.71 30.74 12.89
C ASP A 955 13.36 31.04 12.22
N ILE A 956 12.41 30.10 12.31
CA ILE A 956 11.07 30.24 11.74
C ILE A 956 10.09 30.70 12.81
N HIS A 957 9.57 31.91 12.64
CA HIS A 957 8.56 32.50 13.52
C HIS A 957 7.52 33.27 12.72
N ASN A 958 6.26 33.21 13.15
CA ASN A 958 5.16 34.01 12.60
C ASN A 958 4.06 34.19 13.64
N SER A 959 3.08 35.05 13.36
CA SER A 959 1.94 35.29 14.24
C SER A 959 0.65 35.57 13.46
N THR A 960 -0.48 35.33 14.10
CA THR A 960 -1.80 35.64 13.55
C THR A 960 -2.71 36.22 14.63
N VAL A 961 -3.60 37.08 14.18
CA VAL A 961 -4.55 37.80 15.01
C VAL A 961 -5.96 37.37 14.62
N VAL A 962 -6.79 37.10 15.63
CA VAL A 962 -8.21 36.79 15.49
C VAL A 962 -9.01 37.86 16.23
N THR A 963 -10.06 38.36 15.59
CA THR A 963 -10.90 39.45 16.11
C THR A 963 -12.36 39.05 16.18
N THR A 964 -13.02 39.42 17.27
CA THR A 964 -14.48 39.34 17.41
C THR A 964 -15.03 40.74 17.64
N ASN A 965 -15.84 41.23 16.68
CA ASN A 965 -16.35 42.59 16.69
C ASN A 965 -17.73 42.65 17.39
N ILE A 966 -17.89 43.59 18.31
CA ILE A 966 -19.11 43.80 19.09
C ILE A 966 -19.69 45.16 18.71
N THR A 967 -20.90 45.16 18.14
CA THR A 967 -21.56 46.37 17.63
C THR A 967 -23.01 46.44 18.07
N TRP A 968 -23.57 47.65 18.17
CA TRP A 968 -24.96 47.87 18.50
C TRP A 968 -25.82 47.90 17.23
N GLY A 969 -26.81 47.00 17.14
CA GLY A 969 -27.66 46.86 15.95
C GLY A 969 -28.76 47.92 15.81
N ILE A 970 -29.12 48.61 16.90
CA ILE A 970 -30.18 49.63 16.93
C ILE A 970 -29.63 50.88 17.61
N GLN A 971 -29.23 51.89 16.83
CA GLN A 971 -29.02 53.23 17.39
C GLN A 971 -30.38 53.93 17.56
N PRO A 972 -30.65 54.62 18.68
CA PRO A 972 -31.93 55.29 18.89
C PRO A 972 -32.12 56.39 17.85
N GLN A 973 -33.20 56.29 17.06
CA GLN A 973 -33.61 57.37 16.17
C GLN A 973 -33.97 58.63 16.98
N PRO A 974 -33.65 59.84 16.50
CA PRO A 974 -34.02 61.07 17.20
C PRO A 974 -35.55 61.16 17.30
N MET A 975 -36.09 61.12 18.51
CA MET A 975 -37.55 61.21 18.72
C MET A 975 -38.07 62.58 18.22
N PRO A 976 -39.03 62.63 17.28
CA PRO A 976 -39.64 63.87 16.83
C PRO A 976 -40.58 64.46 17.90
N VAL A 977 -40.67 65.80 17.94
CA VAL A 977 -41.49 66.56 18.90
C VAL A 977 -42.99 66.15 18.79
N PRO A 978 -43.70 65.93 19.91
CA PRO A 978 -45.09 65.44 19.89
C PRO A 978 -46.07 66.36 19.15
N VAL A 979 -46.97 65.76 18.37
CA VAL A 979 -47.95 66.44 17.50
C VAL A 979 -48.85 67.45 18.24
N TRP A 980 -49.14 67.24 19.53
CA TRP A 980 -49.94 68.20 20.33
C TRP A 980 -49.28 69.58 20.45
N VAL A 981 -47.94 69.64 20.44
CA VAL A 981 -47.16 70.89 20.46
C VAL A 981 -47.33 71.65 19.13
N ILE A 982 -47.39 70.91 18.02
CA ILE A 982 -47.66 71.46 16.68
C ILE A 982 -49.10 71.99 16.61
N ILE A 983 -50.07 71.24 17.12
CA ILE A 983 -51.49 71.67 17.14
C ILE A 983 -51.65 72.96 17.97
N LEU A 984 -50.99 73.07 19.13
CA LEU A 984 -50.99 74.27 19.96
C LEU A 984 -50.39 75.48 19.23
N ALA A 985 -49.28 75.28 18.52
CA ALA A 985 -48.64 76.31 17.72
C ALA A 985 -49.52 76.79 16.55
N VAL A 986 -50.22 75.88 15.88
CA VAL A 986 -51.16 76.21 14.78
C VAL A 986 -52.36 76.98 15.30
N LEU A 987 -52.95 76.59 16.44
CA LEU A 987 -54.09 77.31 17.04
C LEU A 987 -53.70 78.72 17.47
N ALA A 988 -52.52 78.89 18.08
CA ALA A 988 -51.99 80.21 18.43
C ALA A 988 -51.72 81.07 17.19
N GLY A 989 -51.17 80.47 16.13
CA GLY A 989 -50.91 81.14 14.85
C GLY A 989 -52.19 81.59 14.14
N LEU A 990 -53.23 80.76 14.11
CA LEU A 990 -54.53 81.11 13.52
C LEU A 990 -55.23 82.22 14.31
N LEU A 991 -55.13 82.21 15.63
CA LEU A 991 -55.70 83.27 16.48
C LEU A 991 -55.01 84.62 16.21
N LEU A 992 -53.68 84.61 16.06
CA LEU A 992 -52.91 85.80 15.70
C LEU A 992 -53.23 86.29 14.27
N LEU A 993 -53.39 85.37 13.30
CA LEU A 993 -53.79 85.70 11.94
C LEU A 993 -55.20 86.33 11.90
N ALA A 994 -56.16 85.80 12.66
CA ALA A 994 -57.51 86.35 12.72
C ALA A 994 -57.52 87.79 13.28
N VAL A 995 -56.69 88.07 14.29
CA VAL A 995 -56.50 89.42 14.81
C VAL A 995 -55.90 90.33 13.74
N LEU A 996 -54.88 89.88 13.01
CA LEU A 996 -54.25 90.63 11.92
C LEU A 996 -55.22 90.93 10.77
N VAL A 997 -56.01 89.95 10.33
CA VAL A 997 -57.03 90.10 9.28
C VAL A 997 -58.11 91.08 9.72
N PHE A 998 -58.53 91.05 10.99
CA PHE A 998 -59.47 92.02 11.54
C PHE A 998 -58.91 93.45 11.51
N VAL A 999 -57.63 93.62 11.87
CA VAL A 999 -56.92 94.91 11.77
C VAL A 999 -56.83 95.38 10.31
N MET A 1000 -56.40 94.52 9.39
CA MET A 1000 -56.24 94.86 7.96
C MET A 1000 -57.58 95.16 7.27
N TYR A 1001 -58.66 94.48 7.67
CA TYR A 1001 -60.03 94.79 7.21
C TYR A 1001 -60.49 96.17 7.69
N ARG A 1002 -60.23 96.52 8.96
CA ARG A 1002 -60.47 97.87 9.52
C ARG A 1002 -59.69 98.96 8.79
N MET A 1003 -58.52 98.63 8.22
CA MET A 1003 -57.65 99.55 7.47
C MET A 1003 -57.97 99.65 5.97
N GLY A 1004 -59.02 98.99 5.47
CA GLY A 1004 -59.55 99.23 4.11
C GLY A 1004 -58.81 98.54 2.95
N PHE A 1005 -58.02 97.50 3.23
CA PHE A 1005 -57.06 96.89 2.29
C PHE A 1005 -57.63 96.09 1.10
N PHE A 1006 -58.93 95.75 1.02
CA PHE A 1006 -59.44 94.74 0.05
C PHE A 1006 -60.43 95.22 -1.05
N LYS A 1007 -60.33 96.46 -1.57
CA LYS A 1007 -61.15 96.88 -2.73
C LYS A 1007 -60.34 97.10 -4.02
N ARG A 1008 -60.29 96.02 -4.82
CA ARG A 1008 -60.24 95.79 -6.30
C ARG A 1008 -59.83 96.96 -7.23
N VAL A 1009 -59.24 96.75 -8.42
CA VAL A 1009 -59.84 96.17 -9.66
C VAL A 1009 -58.72 95.85 -10.68
N ARG A 1010 -58.83 94.74 -11.44
CA ARG A 1010 -58.05 94.44 -12.67
C ARG A 1010 -58.90 94.74 -13.91
N PRO A 1011 -58.31 95.20 -15.04
CA PRO A 1011 -58.11 94.33 -16.23
C PRO A 1011 -56.89 94.78 -17.11
N PRO A 1012 -56.71 94.37 -18.39
CA PRO A 1012 -56.35 93.04 -18.93
C PRO A 1012 -55.12 93.06 -19.91
N GLN A 1013 -54.83 91.87 -20.46
CA GLN A 1013 -53.82 91.41 -21.46
C GLN A 1013 -53.19 92.37 -22.49
N GLU A 1014 -51.90 92.12 -22.82
CA GLU A 1014 -51.26 91.92 -24.16
C GLU A 1014 -49.72 91.81 -23.95
N GLU A 1015 -49.05 90.71 -24.35
CA GLU A 1015 -48.34 90.41 -25.62
C GLU A 1015 -46.90 90.97 -25.76
N GLN A 1016 -46.06 90.21 -26.50
CA GLN A 1016 -44.71 90.52 -27.04
C GLN A 1016 -43.53 90.59 -26.06
N GLU A 1017 -42.26 90.40 -26.43
CA GLU A 1017 -41.48 89.59 -27.39
C GLU A 1017 -40.00 90.01 -27.09
N ARG A 1018 -39.00 89.19 -27.47
CA ARG A 1018 -37.57 89.59 -27.67
C ARG A 1018 -36.72 89.92 -26.43
N GLU A 1019 -35.39 89.80 -26.40
CA GLU A 1019 -34.33 89.27 -27.27
C GLU A 1019 -33.03 89.16 -26.44
N GLN A 1020 -32.17 88.21 -26.84
CA GLN A 1020 -30.70 88.27 -26.96
C GLN A 1020 -29.78 88.84 -25.85
N LEU A 1021 -28.74 88.05 -25.52
CA LEU A 1021 -27.28 88.32 -25.64
C LEU A 1021 -26.46 87.59 -24.56
N GLN A 1022 -25.65 86.62 -25.00
CA GLN A 1022 -24.38 86.16 -24.37
C GLN A 1022 -23.23 87.15 -24.74
N PRO A 1023 -21.92 86.98 -24.36
CA PRO A 1023 -21.24 86.07 -23.41
C PRO A 1023 -20.16 86.76 -22.50
N HIS A 1024 -19.43 85.94 -21.71
CA HIS A 1024 -18.08 86.13 -21.12
C HIS A 1024 -17.95 87.08 -19.91
N GLU A 1025 -17.14 86.86 -18.86
CA GLU A 1025 -16.13 85.87 -18.52
C GLU A 1025 -15.77 85.98 -17.02
N ASN A 1026 -15.16 84.91 -16.48
CA ASN A 1026 -14.19 84.86 -15.36
C ASN A 1026 -14.62 85.18 -13.91
N GLY A 1027 -14.26 84.23 -13.03
CA GLY A 1027 -13.44 84.57 -11.87
C GLY A 1027 -13.95 84.11 -10.51
N GLU A 1028 -13.20 83.17 -9.94
CA GLU A 1028 -13.04 82.87 -8.50
C GLU A 1028 -14.20 82.23 -7.71
N GLY A 1029 -13.89 81.03 -7.19
CA GLY A 1029 -13.60 80.94 -5.76
C GLY A 1029 -14.70 80.33 -4.89
N THR A 1030 -14.39 79.13 -4.40
CA THR A 1030 -14.76 78.57 -3.08
C THR A 1030 -16.24 78.34 -2.77
N SER A 1031 -16.66 77.07 -2.70
CA SER A 1031 -16.89 76.34 -1.45
C SER A 1031 -17.73 75.07 -1.69
N GLU A 1032 -17.13 73.95 -1.29
CA GLU A 1032 -17.74 72.71 -0.74
C GLU A 1032 -19.01 72.13 -1.39
N ALA A 1033 -18.81 71.08 -2.19
CA ALA A 1033 -19.05 69.69 -1.80
C ALA A 1033 -18.18 68.74 -2.65
#